data_AF-A0A923AW39-F1
#
_entry.id   AF-A0A923AW39-F1
#
_cell.length_a   1.000
_cell.length_b   1.000
_cell.length_c   1.000
_cell.angle_alpha   90.00
_cell.angle_beta   90.00
_cell.angle_gamma   90.00
#
_symmetry.space_group_name_H-M   'P 1'
#
loop_
_entity.id
_entity.type
_entity.pdbx_description
1 polymer ?
#
loop_
_entity_poly.entity_id
_entity_poly.type
_entity_poly.pdbx_seq_one_letter_code
_entity_poly.pdbx_strand_id
1 'polypeptide(L)'
;MLTRLLIALFVLILPGAALAQATVLDDFEDISAWSADASTDISARVSQVDGREGRALRLDYDFNGVSGYAFAARPLTIDPPANYEISFWVRGAGPANTFEVKFTDASVDNVHWRQVTRWEAPDDWTLITIRRRHIVKAWGPNPDPVYRGSERIEFVIAAGEGGVGFIEVDQLTLRELPPEPSSPPRPIAAATSEAGVFAAAQAVDGDPETPWRSAAGGAQSLTLDLGYEREFGGVTLRWAEEEHAARYTLSTSSDGQVWTRLREVTGGDGGADPILLTETAARWLRLDLMDGPGEAYALNEIEIEPLSFGEDATSFVTAVAEEARRGLYPRGFHGEQPYWTLVGVDGGGDSGLMGEDGAIELGRGGPSVEPFVVENGRLVTWADVGVTQSLRDDDLPIPSVRWAAEDWTLDVTAMAEGAPEQAALYGRYVLTNTSNRTLDLTLALAARPLQVNGPVQFLSTPGGVSPVTRIDWDGRRLGLGDAFAVTPLSAPDGVTASTFDAGSDPQSLIASGRAASHSVQDDTGLAAAAMTWRVTLAPGERRVVGWAAPLEGALPALTGAPEAVLAGVEQRTAAVWREKLDRFHITVPDEGQRIVDVMRSSLAHILISRDGPNLKPGTRSYNRSWIRDGAMIAEGLNRLGWVDVSADYLRWFTPYIFSDGKVPCCVDARGADPVPENDSHGEYIFLAAETYRYNGDLGLLRSVWPQVQGAITYMDQLRASERTAENRTPERRHLYGLLPPTISHEGYSDQPAYSYWDDFWGLLGYKDAVFIA
;
A
#
# COMPACT_ATOMS: atom_id res chain seq x y z
N MET A 1 7.54 87.67 14.76
CA MET A 1 8.90 87.13 14.95
C MET A 1 8.79 85.62 15.04
N LEU A 2 9.49 84.93 14.14
CA LEU A 2 9.87 83.51 14.11
C LEU A 2 8.81 82.39 14.25
N THR A 3 8.39 81.93 13.07
CA THR A 3 8.29 80.54 12.58
C THR A 3 8.98 79.45 13.42
N ARG A 4 8.25 78.40 13.81
CA ARG A 4 8.75 77.01 13.85
C ARG A 4 7.63 76.02 13.51
N LEU A 5 7.86 75.30 12.42
CA LEU A 5 7.11 74.19 11.85
C LEU A 5 7.23 72.97 12.80
N LEU A 6 6.12 72.36 13.20
CA LEU A 6 6.12 71.04 13.84
C LEU A 6 5.72 70.00 12.79
N ILE A 7 6.66 69.11 12.48
CA ILE A 7 6.44 67.92 11.66
C ILE A 7 5.81 66.87 12.58
N ALA A 8 4.56 66.48 12.28
CA ALA A 8 3.91 65.33 12.92
C ALA A 8 4.34 64.06 12.18
N LEU A 9 5.12 63.22 12.85
CA LEU A 9 5.50 61.89 12.39
C LEU A 9 4.31 60.95 12.63
N PHE A 10 3.61 60.57 11.57
CA PHE A 10 2.62 59.49 11.60
C PHE A 10 3.40 58.16 11.63
N VAL A 11 3.45 57.51 12.79
CA VAL A 11 3.86 56.11 12.90
C VAL A 11 2.68 55.26 12.43
N LEU A 12 2.77 54.71 11.22
CA LEU A 12 1.91 53.62 10.78
C LEU A 12 2.24 52.40 11.65
N ILE A 13 1.34 52.06 12.56
CA ILE A 13 1.34 50.76 13.23
C ILE A 13 0.79 49.76 12.23
N LEU A 14 1.67 49.00 11.58
CA LEU A 14 1.30 47.77 10.88
C LEU A 14 0.78 46.77 11.92
N PRO A 15 -0.40 46.15 11.73
CA PRO A 15 -0.81 45.05 12.59
C PRO A 15 0.04 43.83 12.20
N GLY A 16 1.12 43.58 12.95
CA GLY A 16 1.69 42.26 13.01
C GLY A 16 0.63 41.34 13.60
N ALA A 17 0.21 40.32 12.85
CA ALA A 17 -0.57 39.23 13.43
C ALA A 17 0.22 38.69 14.61
N ALA A 18 -0.28 38.90 15.83
CA ALA A 18 0.27 38.25 17.01
C ALA A 18 0.07 36.75 16.80
N LEU A 19 1.14 36.04 16.46
CA LEU A 19 1.15 34.58 16.49
C LEU A 19 0.72 34.16 17.90
N ALA A 20 -0.38 33.40 18.01
CA ALA A 20 -0.83 32.88 19.28
C ALA A 20 0.31 32.09 19.94
N GLN A 21 0.60 32.39 21.21
CA GLN A 21 1.66 31.76 21.97
C GLN A 21 1.30 30.29 22.20
N ALA A 22 2.23 29.37 21.93
CA ALA A 22 2.01 27.95 22.19
C ALA A 22 1.74 27.71 23.68
N THR A 23 0.73 26.91 23.98
CA THR A 23 0.40 26.47 25.34
C THR A 23 1.11 25.15 25.61
N VAL A 24 1.86 25.07 26.72
CA VAL A 24 2.47 23.81 27.17
C VAL A 24 1.39 22.92 27.78
N LEU A 25 1.18 21.76 27.19
CA LEU A 25 0.27 20.72 27.69
C LEU A 25 0.99 19.81 28.71
N ASP A 26 2.26 19.50 28.47
CA ASP A 26 3.13 18.74 29.37
C ASP A 26 4.60 19.09 29.11
N ASP A 27 5.34 19.48 30.14
CA ASP A 27 6.79 19.72 30.08
C ASP A 27 7.61 18.50 30.52
N PHE A 28 6.96 17.44 31.01
CA PHE A 28 7.57 16.18 31.47
C PHE A 28 8.54 16.32 32.67
N GLU A 29 8.49 17.45 33.39
CA GLU A 29 9.25 17.67 34.63
C GLU A 29 8.78 16.77 35.78
N ASP A 30 7.52 16.32 35.74
CA ASP A 30 6.98 15.27 36.60
C ASP A 30 6.20 14.25 35.78
N ILE A 31 6.72 13.02 35.71
CA ILE A 31 6.08 11.93 34.98
C ILE A 31 5.14 11.07 35.85
N SER A 32 4.83 11.48 37.09
CA SER A 32 4.02 10.67 38.02
C SER A 32 2.60 10.34 37.51
N ALA A 33 2.07 11.15 36.59
CA ALA A 33 0.79 10.92 35.92
C ALA A 33 0.88 9.95 34.72
N TRP A 34 2.09 9.57 34.30
CA TRP A 34 2.33 8.65 33.19
C TRP A 34 2.45 7.21 33.68
N SER A 35 1.80 6.29 32.97
CA SER A 35 1.92 4.85 33.17
C SER A 35 2.35 4.15 31.88
N ALA A 36 3.16 3.11 32.00
CA ALA A 36 3.43 2.18 30.91
C ALA A 36 2.52 0.96 30.99
N ASP A 37 2.10 0.45 29.83
CA ASP A 37 1.49 -0.87 29.68
C ASP A 37 1.80 -1.43 28.29
N ALA A 38 1.54 -2.72 28.07
CA ALA A 38 1.83 -3.41 26.82
C ALA A 38 0.89 -4.60 26.58
N SER A 39 0.87 -5.10 25.35
CA SER A 39 0.15 -6.35 25.03
C SER A 39 0.85 -7.59 25.60
N THR A 40 0.16 -8.75 25.57
CA THR A 40 0.64 -10.04 26.10
C THR A 40 2.08 -10.36 25.67
N ASP A 41 2.90 -10.82 26.61
CA ASP A 41 4.32 -11.17 26.45
C ASP A 41 5.26 -10.01 26.01
N ILE A 42 4.78 -8.76 25.95
CA ILE A 42 5.61 -7.54 25.75
C ILE A 42 5.93 -6.87 27.09
N SER A 43 7.11 -6.29 27.20
CA SER A 43 7.51 -5.48 28.36
C SER A 43 7.56 -4.00 28.01
N ALA A 44 6.98 -3.15 28.87
CA ALA A 44 7.05 -1.69 28.76
C ALA A 44 7.34 -1.04 30.11
N ARG A 45 8.08 0.06 30.10
CA ARG A 45 8.37 0.83 31.31
C ARG A 45 8.52 2.32 31.01
N VAL A 46 7.91 3.15 31.85
CA VAL A 46 8.19 4.59 31.87
C VAL A 46 9.29 4.94 32.87
N SER A 47 10.16 5.87 32.51
CA SER A 47 11.15 6.48 33.40
C SER A 47 11.43 7.94 33.02
N GLN A 48 12.10 8.69 33.89
CA GLN A 48 12.43 10.09 33.63
C GLN A 48 13.92 10.25 33.33
N VAL A 49 14.24 10.99 32.28
CA VAL A 49 15.60 11.21 31.78
C VAL A 49 15.88 12.70 31.55
N ASP A 50 17.11 13.05 31.17
CA ASP A 50 17.44 14.43 30.78
C ASP A 50 16.82 14.74 29.41
N GLY A 51 16.00 15.80 29.39
CA GLY A 51 15.28 16.27 28.21
C GLY A 51 16.13 17.12 27.27
N ARG A 52 15.49 17.64 26.23
CA ARG A 52 16.04 18.73 25.41
C ARG A 52 16.16 19.99 26.25
N GLU A 53 15.13 20.26 27.05
CA GLU A 53 15.09 21.31 28.06
C GLU A 53 14.60 20.69 29.37
N GLY A 54 15.45 20.61 30.40
CA GLY A 54 15.03 20.03 31.68
C GLY A 54 14.92 18.51 31.64
N ARG A 55 13.72 17.96 31.83
CA ARG A 55 13.46 16.51 31.96
C ARG A 55 12.50 16.02 30.89
N ALA A 56 12.61 14.74 30.54
CA ALA A 56 11.77 14.10 29.54
C ALA A 56 11.19 12.77 30.03
N LEU A 57 10.08 12.36 29.42
CA LEU A 57 9.52 11.02 29.56
C LEU A 57 10.30 10.05 28.68
N ARG A 58 10.68 8.90 29.22
CA ARG A 58 11.21 7.77 28.47
C ARG A 58 10.26 6.59 28.55
N LEU A 59 9.94 5.98 27.42
CA LEU A 59 9.26 4.69 27.29
C LEU A 59 10.27 3.66 26.77
N ASP A 60 10.69 2.72 27.62
CA ASP A 60 11.45 1.53 27.22
C ASP A 60 10.48 0.41 26.83
N TYR A 61 10.80 -0.33 25.76
CA TYR A 61 10.01 -1.46 25.29
C TYR A 61 10.85 -2.66 24.86
N ASP A 62 10.31 -3.86 25.04
CA ASP A 62 10.84 -5.12 24.52
C ASP A 62 9.69 -5.99 24.02
N PHE A 63 9.66 -6.21 22.69
CA PHE A 63 8.65 -7.04 22.02
C PHE A 63 8.83 -8.54 22.29
N ASN A 64 9.95 -9.00 22.85
CA ASN A 64 10.23 -10.41 23.18
C ASN A 64 9.99 -11.39 22.01
N GLY A 65 10.09 -10.92 20.76
CA GLY A 65 9.85 -11.73 19.56
C GLY A 65 8.37 -11.98 19.21
N VAL A 66 7.43 -11.26 19.83
CA VAL A 66 6.00 -11.28 19.47
C VAL A 66 5.57 -9.96 18.81
N SER A 67 4.42 -9.99 18.14
CA SER A 67 3.76 -8.79 17.64
C SER A 67 2.97 -8.12 18.77
N GLY A 68 2.53 -6.88 18.56
CA GLY A 68 1.70 -6.15 19.51
C GLY A 68 2.13 -4.70 19.68
N TYR A 69 1.98 -4.16 20.89
CA TYR A 69 2.31 -2.77 21.18
C TYR A 69 2.75 -2.54 22.64
N ALA A 70 3.55 -1.49 22.82
CA ALA A 70 3.93 -0.91 24.10
C ALA A 70 3.56 0.57 24.11
N PHE A 71 3.09 1.11 25.23
CA PHE A 71 2.74 2.53 25.28
C PHE A 71 3.02 3.18 26.63
N ALA A 72 3.16 4.50 26.59
CA ALA A 72 3.09 5.39 27.74
C ALA A 72 1.82 6.23 27.61
N ALA A 73 1.05 6.37 28.68
CA ALA A 73 -0.19 7.14 28.65
C ALA A 73 -0.46 7.91 29.94
N ARG A 74 -1.23 8.99 29.82
CA ARG A 74 -1.74 9.78 30.94
C ARG A 74 -3.13 10.36 30.66
N PRO A 75 -3.96 10.58 31.69
CA PRO A 75 -5.07 11.53 31.60
C PRO A 75 -4.54 12.93 31.24
N LEU A 76 -5.10 13.52 30.19
CA LEU A 76 -4.78 14.86 29.71
C LEU A 76 -5.93 15.37 28.84
N THR A 77 -6.66 16.37 29.34
CA THR A 77 -7.71 17.04 28.55
C THR A 77 -7.08 17.95 27.50
N ILE A 78 -7.44 17.74 26.24
CA ILE A 78 -7.03 18.56 25.10
C ILE A 78 -8.30 19.07 24.42
N ASP A 79 -8.49 20.39 24.45
CA ASP A 79 -9.58 21.10 23.77
C ASP A 79 -8.99 21.91 22.60
N PRO A 80 -8.88 21.32 21.38
CA PRO A 80 -8.22 21.98 20.27
C PRO A 80 -9.06 23.15 19.72
N PRO A 81 -8.44 24.28 19.31
CA PRO A 81 -9.14 25.33 18.58
C PRO A 81 -9.52 24.86 17.15
N ALA A 82 -10.20 25.71 16.37
CA ALA A 82 -10.70 25.33 15.04
C ALA A 82 -9.58 24.95 14.05
N ASN A 83 -8.42 25.61 14.16
CA ASN A 83 -7.19 25.24 13.46
C ASN A 83 -6.03 25.26 14.46
N TYR A 84 -5.20 24.23 14.44
CA TYR A 84 -4.22 24.01 15.49
C TYR A 84 -3.06 23.14 15.05
N GLU A 85 -2.02 23.20 15.86
CA GLU A 85 -0.81 22.40 15.77
C GLU A 85 -0.49 21.85 17.16
N ILE A 86 -0.35 20.53 17.27
CA ILE A 86 0.22 19.86 18.44
C ILE A 86 1.67 19.52 18.11
N SER A 87 2.59 19.86 18.99
CA SER A 87 4.01 19.53 18.77
C SER A 87 4.71 19.05 20.02
N PHE A 88 5.68 18.16 19.84
CA PHE A 88 6.55 17.64 20.88
C PHE A 88 7.88 17.22 20.28
N TRP A 89 8.94 17.23 21.09
CA TRP A 89 10.24 16.69 20.71
C TRP A 89 10.29 15.20 20.98
N VAL A 90 10.89 14.45 20.06
CA VAL A 90 11.13 13.02 20.23
C VAL A 90 12.57 12.68 19.86
N ARG A 91 13.15 11.71 20.56
CA ARG A 91 14.32 10.94 20.13
C ARG A 91 14.17 9.51 20.60
N GLY A 92 14.99 8.59 20.09
CA GLY A 92 14.94 7.22 20.56
C GLY A 92 15.95 6.33 19.87
N ALA A 93 15.84 5.03 20.12
CA ALA A 93 16.60 4.02 19.41
C ALA A 93 15.81 2.72 19.36
N GLY A 94 15.89 2.01 18.24
CA GLY A 94 15.25 0.72 18.04
C GLY A 94 15.03 0.42 16.55
N PRO A 95 14.52 -0.78 16.23
CA PRO A 95 14.12 -1.12 14.86
C PRO A 95 12.96 -0.25 14.36
N ALA A 96 12.75 -0.23 13.04
CA ALA A 96 11.67 0.55 12.43
C ALA A 96 10.31 -0.03 12.84
N ASN A 97 9.56 0.72 13.64
CA ASN A 97 8.27 0.29 14.18
C ASN A 97 7.19 1.33 13.84
N THR A 98 5.94 1.03 14.14
CA THR A 98 4.87 2.00 13.95
C THR A 98 4.79 2.89 15.18
N PHE A 99 4.92 4.20 15.00
CA PHE A 99 4.75 5.19 16.06
C PHE A 99 3.34 5.78 15.99
N GLU A 100 2.61 5.73 17.10
CA GLU A 100 1.25 6.25 17.18
C GLU A 100 1.13 7.26 18.32
N VAL A 101 0.42 8.35 18.06
CA VAL A 101 -0.08 9.25 19.10
C VAL A 101 -1.58 9.08 19.14
N LYS A 102 -2.10 8.48 20.22
CA LYS A 102 -3.53 8.25 20.41
C LYS A 102 -4.14 9.35 21.26
N PHE A 103 -5.30 9.80 20.85
CA PHE A 103 -6.15 10.76 21.55
C PHE A 103 -7.47 10.08 21.84
N THR A 104 -7.75 9.85 23.12
CA THR A 104 -8.88 9.01 23.55
C THR A 104 -9.79 9.73 24.53
N ASP A 105 -11.06 9.31 24.58
CA ASP A 105 -11.98 9.69 25.66
C ASP A 105 -11.63 8.96 26.97
N ALA A 106 -12.27 9.34 28.08
CA ALA A 106 -12.00 8.71 29.38
C ALA A 106 -12.31 7.20 29.41
N SER A 107 -13.20 6.70 28.55
CA SER A 107 -13.52 5.27 28.47
C SER A 107 -12.58 4.48 27.56
N VAL A 108 -11.71 5.17 26.79
CA VAL A 108 -10.81 4.65 25.76
C VAL A 108 -11.51 3.92 24.60
N ASP A 109 -12.84 4.02 24.51
CA ASP A 109 -13.63 3.38 23.47
C ASP A 109 -13.52 4.14 22.14
N ASN A 110 -13.33 5.47 22.19
CA ASN A 110 -13.18 6.31 21.01
C ASN A 110 -11.75 6.76 20.85
N VAL A 111 -11.13 6.30 19.77
CA VAL A 111 -9.71 6.56 19.50
C VAL A 111 -9.57 7.33 18.21
N HIS A 112 -8.91 8.48 18.31
CA HIS A 112 -8.31 9.17 17.17
C HIS A 112 -6.80 9.05 17.27
N TRP A 113 -6.11 9.02 16.15
CA TRP A 113 -4.67 8.89 16.16
C TRP A 113 -3.98 9.64 15.02
N ARG A 114 -2.70 9.91 15.25
CA ARG A 114 -1.72 10.08 14.19
C ARG A 114 -0.82 8.85 14.22
N GLN A 115 -0.74 8.14 13.10
CA GLN A 115 0.11 6.96 12.95
C GLN A 115 1.19 7.23 11.91
N VAL A 116 2.44 6.88 12.19
CA VAL A 116 3.56 6.86 11.24
C VAL A 116 4.09 5.43 11.18
N THR A 117 3.88 4.77 10.03
CA THR A 117 4.36 3.40 9.80
C THR A 117 5.84 3.40 9.44
N ARG A 118 6.54 2.32 9.80
CA ARG A 118 8.01 2.18 9.60
C ARG A 118 8.80 3.40 10.09
N TRP A 119 8.37 3.98 11.21
CA TRP A 119 9.04 5.09 11.84
C TRP A 119 10.37 4.63 12.45
N GLU A 120 11.45 5.24 11.99
CA GLU A 120 12.78 5.11 12.58
C GLU A 120 12.94 6.19 13.66
N ALA A 121 13.24 5.74 14.88
CA ALA A 121 13.43 6.67 15.98
C ALA A 121 14.68 7.54 15.71
N PRO A 122 14.57 8.88 15.77
CA PRO A 122 15.70 9.74 15.48
C PRO A 122 16.69 9.73 16.65
N ASP A 123 17.99 9.69 16.32
CA ASP A 123 19.08 9.73 17.31
C ASP A 123 19.07 11.05 18.12
N ASP A 124 18.80 12.16 17.43
CA ASP A 124 18.73 13.51 17.99
C ASP A 124 17.28 13.97 18.19
N TRP A 125 17.10 14.91 19.12
CA TRP A 125 15.80 15.55 19.36
C TRP A 125 15.23 16.16 18.08
N THR A 126 14.12 15.59 17.62
CA THR A 126 13.39 16.00 16.43
C THR A 126 12.00 16.47 16.80
N LEU A 127 11.58 17.62 16.29
CA LEU A 127 10.25 18.16 16.55
C LEU A 127 9.22 17.43 15.67
N ILE A 128 8.28 16.73 16.28
CA ILE A 128 7.09 16.23 15.60
C ILE A 128 6.00 17.29 15.66
N THR A 129 5.34 17.49 14.52
CA THR A 129 4.23 18.41 14.35
C THR A 129 3.01 17.63 13.85
N ILE A 130 1.90 17.72 14.58
CA ILE A 130 0.62 17.10 14.26
C ILE A 130 -0.39 18.22 14.03
N ARG A 131 -0.87 18.32 12.79
CA ARG A 131 -1.93 19.26 12.41
C ARG A 131 -3.27 18.55 12.38
N ARG A 132 -4.35 19.33 12.25
CA ARG A 132 -5.72 18.78 12.19
C ARG A 132 -5.86 17.65 11.17
N ARG A 133 -5.26 17.76 9.97
CA ARG A 133 -5.32 16.73 8.92
C ARG A 133 -4.66 15.40 9.31
N HIS A 134 -3.69 15.43 10.21
CA HIS A 134 -2.91 14.26 10.61
C HIS A 134 -3.64 13.37 11.59
N ILE A 135 -4.73 13.86 12.20
CA ILE A 135 -5.50 13.11 13.18
C ILE A 135 -6.72 12.51 12.48
N VAL A 136 -6.74 11.19 12.37
CA VAL A 136 -7.85 10.44 11.80
C VAL A 136 -8.52 9.61 12.90
N LYS A 137 -9.82 9.32 12.73
CA LYS A 137 -10.50 8.35 13.58
C LYS A 137 -9.90 6.96 13.36
N ALA A 138 -9.52 6.29 14.44
CA ALA A 138 -9.02 4.92 14.42
C ALA A 138 -10.19 3.93 14.56
N TRP A 139 -10.88 3.96 15.71
CA TRP A 139 -12.06 3.13 15.99
C TRP A 139 -12.93 3.77 17.07
N GLY A 140 -14.12 3.21 17.27
CA GLY A 140 -15.00 3.53 18.38
C GLY A 140 -16.44 3.83 17.96
N PRO A 141 -17.38 3.77 18.94
CA PRO A 141 -18.81 3.86 18.68
C PRO A 141 -19.29 5.25 18.23
N ASN A 142 -18.51 6.32 18.46
CA ASN A 142 -18.86 7.66 17.98
C ASN A 142 -18.65 7.74 16.45
N PRO A 143 -19.68 7.99 15.64
CA PRO A 143 -19.54 8.03 14.19
C PRO A 143 -18.83 9.30 13.66
N ASP A 144 -18.61 10.34 14.49
CA ASP A 144 -17.91 11.54 14.04
C ASP A 144 -16.43 11.23 13.73
N PRO A 145 -15.99 11.35 12.46
CA PRO A 145 -14.60 11.08 12.11
C PRO A 145 -13.65 12.23 12.50
N VAL A 146 -14.20 13.38 12.90
CA VAL A 146 -13.42 14.58 13.21
C VAL A 146 -13.02 14.58 14.67
N TYR A 147 -11.71 14.68 14.92
CA TYR A 147 -11.20 14.91 16.27
C TYR A 147 -11.67 16.26 16.82
N ARG A 148 -12.37 16.23 17.97
CA ARG A 148 -12.89 17.42 18.67
C ARG A 148 -12.30 17.63 20.06
N GLY A 149 -11.30 16.83 20.42
CA GLY A 149 -10.69 16.82 21.74
C GLY A 149 -10.57 15.42 22.31
N SER A 150 -9.84 15.32 23.42
CA SER A 150 -9.57 14.07 24.13
C SER A 150 -9.42 14.33 25.62
N GLU A 151 -9.57 13.27 26.41
CA GLU A 151 -9.35 13.29 27.86
C GLU A 151 -8.08 12.51 28.27
N ARG A 152 -7.46 11.84 27.31
CA ARG A 152 -6.25 11.04 27.48
C ARG A 152 -5.40 11.06 26.21
N ILE A 153 -4.09 10.97 26.42
CA ILE A 153 -3.08 10.85 25.35
C ILE A 153 -2.21 9.61 25.59
N GLU A 154 -1.81 8.95 24.51
CA GLU A 154 -0.89 7.81 24.54
C GLU A 154 0.20 7.94 23.46
N PHE A 155 1.45 7.68 23.84
CA PHE A 155 2.55 7.46 22.92
C PHE A 155 2.77 5.95 22.78
N VAL A 156 2.56 5.42 21.58
CA VAL A 156 2.52 3.97 21.33
C VAL A 156 3.62 3.60 20.33
N ILE A 157 4.30 2.50 20.61
CA ILE A 157 5.15 1.79 19.65
C ILE A 157 4.48 0.44 19.37
N ALA A 158 4.02 0.25 18.13
CA ALA A 158 3.44 -1.00 17.66
C ALA A 158 4.42 -1.73 16.72
N ALA A 159 4.46 -3.06 16.81
CA ALA A 159 5.42 -3.88 16.09
C ALA A 159 5.32 -3.67 14.57
N GLY A 160 6.37 -3.11 13.98
CA GLY A 160 6.68 -3.16 12.55
C GLY A 160 7.74 -4.22 12.30
N GLU A 161 8.95 -3.97 12.79
CA GLU A 161 10.04 -4.94 12.88
C GLU A 161 10.15 -5.60 14.27
N GLY A 162 9.49 -5.03 15.29
CA GLY A 162 9.53 -5.49 16.68
C GLY A 162 10.83 -5.09 17.38
N GLY A 163 11.39 -6.03 18.17
CA GLY A 163 12.68 -5.90 18.85
C GLY A 163 12.66 -5.13 20.17
N VAL A 164 13.80 -4.52 20.51
CA VAL A 164 14.01 -3.79 21.78
C VAL A 164 14.38 -2.35 21.46
N GLY A 165 13.84 -1.41 22.23
CA GLY A 165 14.16 -0.01 22.02
C GLY A 165 13.58 0.92 23.08
N PHE A 166 13.66 2.21 22.80
CA PHE A 166 13.03 3.24 23.61
C PHE A 166 12.68 4.48 22.78
N ILE A 167 11.69 5.23 23.26
CA ILE A 167 11.45 6.62 22.84
C ILE A 167 11.53 7.55 24.04
N GLU A 168 11.97 8.77 23.80
CA GLU A 168 11.99 9.87 24.75
C GLU A 168 11.19 11.03 24.18
N VAL A 169 10.28 11.58 24.97
CA VAL A 169 9.36 12.64 24.57
C VAL A 169 9.49 13.83 25.51
N ASP A 170 9.52 15.03 24.93
CA ASP A 170 9.69 16.29 25.64
C ASP A 170 8.82 17.41 25.04
N GLN A 171 8.46 18.40 25.87
CA GLN A 171 7.71 19.62 25.54
C GLN A 171 6.46 19.41 24.65
N LEU A 172 5.44 18.74 25.18
CA LEU A 172 4.15 18.62 24.49
C LEU A 172 3.41 19.96 24.55
N THR A 173 3.06 20.49 23.39
CA THR A 173 2.50 21.83 23.22
C THR A 173 1.32 21.84 22.25
N LEU A 174 0.41 22.80 22.43
CA LEU A 174 -0.72 23.11 21.55
C LEU A 174 -0.64 24.58 21.13
N ARG A 175 -0.70 24.83 19.82
CA ARG A 175 -0.67 26.16 19.23
C ARG A 175 -1.88 26.38 18.34
N GLU A 176 -2.58 27.49 18.54
CA GLU A 176 -3.65 27.92 17.63
C GLU A 176 -3.04 28.43 16.32
N LEU A 177 -3.59 27.97 15.20
CA LEU A 177 -3.24 28.44 13.86
C LEU A 177 -4.32 29.41 13.36
N PRO A 178 -3.97 30.33 12.44
CA PRO A 178 -4.98 31.15 11.77
C PRO A 178 -6.08 30.28 11.16
N PRO A 179 -7.36 30.71 11.21
CA PRO A 179 -8.44 29.95 10.61
C PRO A 179 -8.23 29.86 9.09
N GLU A 180 -8.45 28.67 8.54
CA GLU A 180 -8.46 28.49 7.09
C GLU A 180 -9.74 29.10 6.49
N PRO A 181 -9.64 29.79 5.35
CA PRO A 181 -10.83 30.27 4.65
C PRO A 181 -11.65 29.08 4.14
N SER A 182 -12.98 29.20 4.14
CA SER A 182 -13.88 28.15 3.62
C SER A 182 -13.70 27.86 2.13
N SER A 183 -13.12 28.80 1.40
CA SER A 183 -12.70 28.67 0.01
C SER A 183 -11.36 29.39 -0.14
N PRO A 184 -10.30 28.73 -0.65
CA PRO A 184 -9.02 29.39 -0.88
C PRO A 184 -9.20 30.59 -1.82
N PRO A 185 -8.64 31.77 -1.51
CA PRO A 185 -8.62 32.87 -2.45
C PRO A 185 -7.80 32.49 -3.69
N ARG A 186 -8.13 33.11 -4.83
CA ARG A 186 -7.31 32.99 -6.04
C ARG A 186 -5.89 33.51 -5.76
N PRO A 187 -4.84 32.78 -6.14
CA PRO A 187 -3.47 33.25 -5.97
C PRO A 187 -3.21 34.57 -6.71
N ILE A 188 -2.31 35.39 -6.18
CA ILE A 188 -1.79 36.58 -6.88
C ILE A 188 -0.46 36.20 -7.53
N ALA A 189 -0.41 36.24 -8.85
CA ALA A 189 0.78 35.90 -9.61
C ALA A 189 1.64 37.13 -9.96
N ALA A 190 2.95 36.96 -9.92
CA ALA A 190 3.94 37.93 -10.39
C ALA A 190 5.08 37.20 -11.14
N ALA A 191 5.47 37.69 -12.30
CA ALA A 191 6.53 37.09 -13.12
C ALA A 191 7.73 38.03 -13.29
N THR A 192 8.90 37.46 -13.62
CA THR A 192 10.10 38.23 -14.01
C THR A 192 9.90 39.03 -15.29
N SER A 193 9.04 38.55 -16.19
CA SER A 193 8.67 39.24 -17.42
C SER A 193 7.29 38.83 -17.92
N GLU A 194 6.68 39.69 -18.73
CA GLU A 194 5.36 39.49 -19.33
C GLU A 194 5.38 40.00 -20.78
N ALA A 195 4.83 39.22 -21.71
CA ALA A 195 4.76 39.57 -23.12
C ALA A 195 3.44 40.29 -23.45
N GLY A 196 3.41 41.61 -23.29
CA GLY A 196 2.28 42.43 -23.75
C GLY A 196 1.00 42.18 -22.96
N VAL A 197 0.00 41.53 -23.58
CA VAL A 197 -1.28 41.21 -22.92
C VAL A 197 -1.24 39.89 -22.13
N PHE A 198 -0.17 39.11 -22.26
CA PHE A 198 0.03 37.80 -21.61
C PHE A 198 0.61 37.95 -20.20
N ALA A 199 -0.20 38.47 -19.27
CA ALA A 199 0.21 38.84 -17.92
C ALA A 199 0.27 37.63 -16.96
N ALA A 200 1.06 37.72 -15.88
CA ALA A 200 1.23 36.64 -14.91
C ALA A 200 -0.09 36.18 -14.27
N ALA A 201 -1.03 37.12 -14.10
CA ALA A 201 -2.36 36.84 -13.53
C ALA A 201 -3.19 35.83 -14.33
N GLN A 202 -2.86 35.60 -15.61
CA GLN A 202 -3.58 34.66 -16.46
C GLN A 202 -3.20 33.21 -16.19
N ALA A 203 -1.99 32.94 -15.66
CA ALA A 203 -1.61 31.59 -15.25
C ALA A 203 -2.43 31.05 -14.06
N VAL A 204 -3.24 31.88 -13.40
CA VAL A 204 -4.05 31.51 -12.22
C VAL A 204 -5.50 31.97 -12.37
N ASP A 205 -5.93 32.22 -13.61
CA ASP A 205 -7.27 32.75 -13.86
C ASP A 205 -8.34 31.69 -14.10
N GLY A 206 -7.94 30.42 -14.21
CA GLY A 206 -8.80 29.27 -14.42
C GLY A 206 -9.35 29.17 -15.85
N ASP A 207 -8.76 29.90 -16.80
CA ASP A 207 -9.11 29.83 -18.23
C ASP A 207 -7.92 29.27 -19.03
N PRO A 208 -8.01 28.01 -19.50
CA PRO A 208 -6.89 27.35 -20.19
C PRO A 208 -6.55 27.97 -21.55
N GLU A 209 -7.37 28.89 -22.05
CA GLU A 209 -7.14 29.59 -23.33
C GLU A 209 -6.32 30.89 -23.15
N THR A 210 -6.02 31.31 -21.92
CA THR A 210 -5.30 32.54 -21.61
C THR A 210 -3.94 32.27 -20.96
N PRO A 211 -2.86 32.09 -21.74
CA PRO A 211 -1.55 31.86 -21.17
C PRO A 211 -0.92 33.12 -20.57
N TRP A 212 -0.22 32.98 -19.45
CA TRP A 212 0.92 33.84 -19.19
C TRP A 212 2.03 33.50 -20.20
N ARG A 213 2.71 34.52 -20.75
CA ARG A 213 3.87 34.33 -21.62
C ARG A 213 5.01 35.25 -21.18
N SER A 214 6.19 34.68 -21.02
CA SER A 214 7.41 35.41 -20.68
C SER A 214 8.00 36.15 -21.89
N ALA A 215 8.93 37.08 -21.63
CA ALA A 215 9.78 37.64 -22.67
C ALA A 215 10.75 36.57 -23.20
N ALA A 216 11.18 36.72 -24.45
CA ALA A 216 12.13 35.79 -25.07
C ALA A 216 13.50 35.83 -24.38
N GLY A 217 14.05 34.65 -24.12
CA GLY A 217 15.39 34.39 -23.64
C GLY A 217 15.56 34.38 -22.12
N GLY A 218 16.53 33.58 -21.67
CA GLY A 218 17.03 33.54 -20.29
C GLY A 218 16.11 32.77 -19.32
N ALA A 219 16.61 32.61 -18.09
CA ALA A 219 15.83 32.05 -17.00
C ALA A 219 14.70 33.02 -16.59
N GLN A 220 13.51 32.47 -16.33
CA GLN A 220 12.32 33.23 -15.94
C GLN A 220 11.79 32.68 -14.62
N SER A 221 10.97 33.44 -13.91
CA SER A 221 10.23 32.89 -12.77
C SER A 221 8.83 33.46 -12.66
N LEU A 222 7.93 32.62 -12.11
CA LEU A 222 6.56 32.94 -11.76
C LEU A 222 6.39 32.68 -10.26
N THR A 223 5.96 33.69 -9.51
CA THR A 223 5.75 33.63 -8.06
C THR A 223 4.28 33.86 -7.74
N LEU A 224 3.72 33.01 -6.88
CA LEU A 224 2.33 33.09 -6.42
C LEU A 224 2.28 33.44 -4.92
N ASP A 225 1.48 34.44 -4.54
CA ASP A 225 0.98 34.62 -3.15
C ASP A 225 -0.35 33.88 -3.03
N LEU A 226 -0.41 32.84 -2.20
CA LEU A 226 -1.63 32.09 -1.90
C LEU A 226 -2.55 32.84 -0.92
N GLY A 227 -2.11 33.99 -0.40
CA GLY A 227 -2.85 34.88 0.49
C GLY A 227 -2.77 34.51 1.97
N TYR A 228 -2.47 33.25 2.29
CA TYR A 228 -2.29 32.71 3.63
C TYR A 228 -1.41 31.45 3.58
N GLU A 229 -0.98 30.95 4.75
CA GLU A 229 -0.28 29.67 4.83
C GLU A 229 -1.25 28.54 4.46
N ARG A 230 -1.15 28.02 3.22
CA ARG A 230 -2.05 27.04 2.64
C ARG A 230 -1.40 25.67 2.57
N GLU A 231 -2.17 24.64 2.89
CA GLU A 231 -1.79 23.23 2.73
C GLU A 231 -2.29 22.70 1.39
N PHE A 232 -1.46 21.92 0.69
CA PHE A 232 -1.76 21.37 -0.63
C PHE A 232 -0.98 20.09 -0.89
N GLY A 233 -1.50 19.22 -1.75
CA GLY A 233 -0.90 17.91 -2.07
C GLY A 233 -0.01 17.92 -3.31
N GLY A 234 -0.12 18.96 -4.14
CA GLY A 234 0.59 19.04 -5.41
C GLY A 234 0.28 20.32 -6.16
N VAL A 235 0.83 20.40 -7.37
CA VAL A 235 0.45 21.41 -8.36
C VAL A 235 0.33 20.76 -9.73
N THR A 236 -0.58 21.25 -10.56
CA THR A 236 -0.65 20.86 -11.98
C THR A 236 -0.25 22.04 -12.84
N LEU A 237 0.81 21.89 -13.64
CA LEU A 237 1.25 22.90 -14.60
C LEU A 237 0.69 22.54 -15.98
N ARG A 238 -0.07 23.45 -16.60
CA ARG A 238 -0.57 23.26 -17.97
C ARG A 238 0.16 24.20 -18.91
N TRP A 239 1.10 23.66 -19.67
CA TRP A 239 1.93 24.40 -20.62
C TRP A 239 1.18 24.71 -21.92
N ALA A 240 1.52 25.85 -22.52
CA ALA A 240 1.15 26.10 -23.91
C ALA A 240 1.98 25.21 -24.86
N GLU A 241 1.40 24.87 -26.00
CA GLU A 241 2.05 24.03 -27.01
C GLU A 241 3.39 24.66 -27.47
N GLU A 242 4.45 23.84 -27.54
CA GLU A 242 5.83 24.21 -27.94
C GLU A 242 6.57 25.27 -27.08
N GLU A 243 5.93 25.90 -26.08
CA GLU A 243 6.53 26.94 -25.21
C GLU A 243 6.66 26.49 -23.73
N HIS A 244 6.88 25.20 -23.49
CA HIS A 244 7.07 24.65 -22.14
C HIS A 244 8.50 24.81 -21.61
N ALA A 245 8.67 24.71 -20.30
CA ALA A 245 9.99 24.51 -19.71
C ALA A 245 10.31 23.02 -19.60
N ALA A 246 11.42 22.58 -20.20
CA ALA A 246 11.95 21.22 -20.04
C ALA A 246 12.76 21.08 -18.74
N ARG A 247 13.22 22.19 -18.14
CA ARG A 247 13.88 22.20 -16.83
C ARG A 247 13.37 23.34 -15.97
N TYR A 248 12.86 23.01 -14.79
CA TYR A 248 12.35 23.99 -13.84
C TYR A 248 12.48 23.52 -12.39
N THR A 249 12.31 24.46 -11.46
CA THR A 249 12.32 24.20 -10.01
C THR A 249 11.10 24.82 -9.35
N LEU A 250 10.45 24.05 -8.49
CA LEU A 250 9.43 24.54 -7.58
C LEU A 250 10.03 24.76 -6.19
N SER A 251 9.78 25.94 -5.63
CA SER A 251 10.20 26.32 -4.29
C SER A 251 9.05 26.97 -3.53
N THR A 252 9.03 26.82 -2.21
CA THR A 252 8.03 27.45 -1.34
C THR A 252 8.65 28.37 -0.31
N SER A 253 7.83 29.27 0.24
CA SER A 253 8.21 30.16 1.34
C SER A 253 6.99 30.55 2.17
N SER A 254 7.14 30.65 3.50
CA SER A 254 6.09 31.18 4.37
C SER A 254 6.16 32.72 4.48
N ASP A 255 7.33 33.33 4.23
CA ASP A 255 7.59 34.76 4.41
C ASP A 255 7.89 35.53 3.10
N GLY A 256 8.04 34.83 1.98
CA GLY A 256 8.40 35.36 0.67
C GLY A 256 9.89 35.72 0.52
N GLN A 257 10.70 35.48 1.55
CA GLN A 257 12.12 35.84 1.61
C GLN A 257 13.02 34.61 1.64
N VAL A 258 12.72 33.66 2.54
CA VAL A 258 13.46 32.40 2.67
C VAL A 258 12.74 31.34 1.87
N TRP A 259 13.42 30.80 0.86
CA TRP A 259 12.87 29.84 -0.08
C TRP A 259 13.45 28.45 0.16
N THR A 260 12.56 27.46 0.23
CA THR A 260 12.89 26.05 0.30
C THR A 260 12.56 25.40 -1.03
N ARG A 261 13.55 24.78 -1.67
CA ARG A 261 13.32 23.99 -2.89
C ARG A 261 12.50 22.75 -2.53
N LEU A 262 11.41 22.52 -3.26
CA LEU A 262 10.58 21.31 -3.13
C LEU A 262 10.89 20.27 -4.20
N ARG A 263 10.97 20.71 -5.46
CA ARG A 263 11.09 19.81 -6.61
C ARG A 263 11.95 20.44 -7.70
N GLU A 264 12.77 19.63 -8.35
CA GLU A 264 13.43 19.97 -9.61
C GLU A 264 12.96 18.99 -10.66
N VAL A 265 12.52 19.51 -11.81
CA VAL A 265 12.10 18.73 -12.97
C VAL A 265 13.11 18.93 -14.08
N THR A 266 13.50 17.84 -14.73
CA THR A 266 14.37 17.83 -15.91
C THR A 266 13.81 16.90 -16.96
N GLY A 267 13.82 17.33 -18.21
CA GLY A 267 13.29 16.54 -19.32
C GLY A 267 11.78 16.62 -19.50
N GLY A 268 11.12 17.64 -18.91
CA GLY A 268 9.68 17.89 -19.09
C GLY A 268 9.30 17.92 -20.57
N ASP A 269 8.19 17.27 -20.91
CA ASP A 269 7.68 17.12 -22.28
C ASP A 269 6.54 18.11 -22.62
N GLY A 270 6.11 18.91 -21.64
CA GLY A 270 5.05 19.91 -21.81
C GLY A 270 3.66 19.29 -21.72
N GLY A 271 2.63 20.04 -22.15
CA GLY A 271 1.25 19.61 -21.90
C GLY A 271 0.88 19.80 -20.44
N ALA A 272 0.37 18.76 -19.78
CA ALA A 272 0.01 18.80 -18.36
C ALA A 272 1.06 18.06 -17.52
N ASP A 273 1.72 18.80 -16.62
CA ASP A 273 2.70 18.26 -15.67
C ASP A 273 2.10 18.28 -14.26
N PRO A 274 1.50 17.17 -13.80
CA PRO A 274 1.10 17.01 -12.40
C PRO A 274 2.34 16.75 -11.54
N ILE A 275 2.53 17.54 -10.48
CA ILE A 275 3.69 17.46 -9.59
C ILE A 275 3.25 17.10 -8.17
N LEU A 276 3.70 15.94 -7.69
CA LEU A 276 3.49 15.48 -6.33
C LEU A 276 4.30 16.31 -5.34
N LEU A 277 3.64 16.96 -4.38
CA LEU A 277 4.25 17.78 -3.33
C LEU A 277 3.68 17.40 -1.95
N THR A 278 3.85 16.13 -1.56
CA THR A 278 3.32 15.56 -0.31
C THR A 278 3.69 16.39 0.92
N GLU A 279 2.74 16.55 1.85
CA GLU A 279 2.92 17.25 3.13
C GLU A 279 3.39 18.71 3.03
N THR A 280 3.03 19.41 1.95
CA THR A 280 3.45 20.80 1.73
C THR A 280 2.49 21.81 2.37
N ALA A 281 3.05 22.77 3.09
CA ALA A 281 2.37 23.99 3.50
C ALA A 281 3.23 25.22 3.17
N ALA A 282 2.63 26.24 2.57
CA ALA A 282 3.32 27.48 2.25
C ALA A 282 2.34 28.62 2.01
N ARG A 283 2.82 29.87 2.14
CA ARG A 283 2.10 31.04 1.63
C ARG A 283 2.51 31.39 0.20
N TRP A 284 3.79 31.21 -0.14
CA TRP A 284 4.35 31.58 -1.42
C TRP A 284 4.86 30.35 -2.16
N LEU A 285 4.58 30.28 -3.46
CA LEU A 285 5.12 29.29 -4.38
C LEU A 285 5.90 30.02 -5.48
N ARG A 286 7.07 29.50 -5.87
CA ARG A 286 7.86 30.02 -6.99
C ARG A 286 8.22 28.88 -7.94
N LEU A 287 7.96 29.13 -9.21
CA LEU A 287 8.34 28.30 -10.34
C LEU A 287 9.49 29.00 -11.08
N ASP A 288 10.71 28.46 -10.96
CA ASP A 288 11.92 28.96 -11.60
C ASP A 288 12.20 28.15 -12.89
N LEU A 289 12.07 28.79 -14.05
CA LEU A 289 12.19 28.20 -15.39
C LEU A 289 13.59 28.42 -15.96
N MET A 290 14.23 27.35 -16.42
CA MET A 290 15.65 27.39 -16.78
C MET A 290 15.95 27.09 -18.25
N ASP A 291 15.27 26.10 -18.84
CA ASP A 291 15.50 25.67 -20.22
C ASP A 291 14.23 25.03 -20.81
N GLY A 292 14.11 25.03 -22.14
CA GLY A 292 12.94 24.53 -22.88
C GLY A 292 13.17 24.58 -24.39
N PRO A 293 12.33 23.94 -25.22
CA PRO A 293 12.51 23.92 -26.67
C PRO A 293 12.22 25.27 -27.35
N GLY A 294 11.43 26.14 -26.72
CA GLY A 294 11.06 27.46 -27.23
C GLY A 294 12.02 28.59 -26.81
N GLU A 295 11.88 29.75 -27.45
CA GLU A 295 12.61 30.98 -27.07
C GLU A 295 11.98 31.70 -25.86
N ALA A 296 10.74 31.38 -25.52
CA ALA A 296 9.99 31.89 -24.38
C ALA A 296 9.21 30.75 -23.71
N TYR A 297 8.76 31.00 -22.49
CA TYR A 297 7.85 30.11 -21.76
C TYR A 297 6.43 30.66 -21.78
N ALA A 298 5.45 29.78 -21.95
CA ALA A 298 4.04 30.09 -21.78
C ALA A 298 3.31 29.00 -20.98
N LEU A 299 2.55 29.44 -19.98
CA LEU A 299 1.80 28.59 -19.06
C LEU A 299 0.33 28.99 -19.11
N ASN A 300 -0.52 28.06 -19.52
CA ASN A 300 -1.97 28.24 -19.57
C ASN A 300 -2.55 28.33 -18.16
N GLU A 301 -2.14 27.42 -17.26
CA GLU A 301 -2.62 27.41 -15.88
C GLU A 301 -1.58 26.77 -14.93
N ILE A 302 -1.54 27.24 -13.68
CA ILE A 302 -0.95 26.56 -12.52
C ILE A 302 -2.01 26.34 -11.45
N GLU A 303 -2.41 25.09 -11.28
CA GLU A 303 -3.44 24.68 -10.34
C GLU A 303 -2.79 24.27 -9.01
N ILE A 304 -3.33 24.78 -7.89
CA ILE A 304 -2.91 24.37 -6.55
C ILE A 304 -3.83 23.26 -6.06
N GLU A 305 -3.32 22.04 -6.04
CA GLU A 305 -4.10 20.84 -5.82
C GLU A 305 -4.44 20.61 -4.34
N PRO A 306 -5.60 20.02 -4.02
CA PRO A 306 -5.96 19.73 -2.63
C PRO A 306 -5.00 18.70 -2.01
N LEU A 307 -5.03 18.56 -0.68
CA LEU A 307 -4.22 17.57 0.04
C LEU A 307 -4.43 16.14 -0.47
N SER A 308 -5.68 15.79 -0.80
CA SER A 308 -6.04 14.46 -1.32
C SER A 308 -5.38 14.12 -2.66
N PHE A 309 -4.89 15.11 -3.41
CA PHE A 309 -4.17 14.88 -4.67
C PHE A 309 -2.82 14.20 -4.46
N GLY A 310 -2.16 14.45 -3.33
CA GLY A 310 -0.78 13.99 -3.10
C GLY A 310 -0.52 13.51 -1.69
N GLU A 311 -1.56 12.97 -1.04
CA GLU A 311 -1.47 12.32 0.28
C GLU A 311 -0.42 11.21 0.26
N ASP A 312 -0.44 10.41 -0.82
CA ASP A 312 0.59 9.44 -1.16
C ASP A 312 0.71 9.29 -2.69
N ALA A 313 1.70 8.50 -3.14
CA ALA A 313 1.92 8.25 -4.56
C ALA A 313 0.73 7.56 -5.24
N THR A 314 -0.04 6.74 -4.51
CA THR A 314 -1.20 6.05 -5.05
C THR A 314 -2.36 7.00 -5.33
N SER A 315 -2.63 7.92 -4.41
CA SER A 315 -3.64 8.98 -4.55
C SER A 315 -3.28 9.93 -5.69
N PHE A 316 -1.99 10.25 -5.81
CA PHE A 316 -1.45 11.03 -6.92
C PHE A 316 -1.66 10.35 -8.27
N VAL A 317 -1.25 9.09 -8.43
CA VAL A 317 -1.45 8.39 -9.70
C VAL A 317 -2.93 8.19 -10.02
N THR A 318 -3.80 8.02 -9.00
CA THR A 318 -5.26 8.00 -9.19
C THR A 318 -5.75 9.33 -9.78
N ALA A 319 -5.35 10.47 -9.21
CA ALA A 319 -5.74 11.79 -9.74
C ALA A 319 -5.22 12.01 -11.17
N VAL A 320 -3.99 11.60 -11.48
CA VAL A 320 -3.44 11.66 -12.85
C VAL A 320 -4.22 10.76 -13.81
N ALA A 321 -4.61 9.56 -13.37
CA ALA A 321 -5.40 8.63 -14.18
C ALA A 321 -6.80 9.16 -14.48
N GLU A 322 -7.42 9.92 -13.59
CA GLU A 322 -8.74 10.53 -13.80
C GLU A 322 -8.77 11.51 -14.97
N GLU A 323 -7.69 12.29 -15.18
CA GLU A 323 -7.56 13.18 -16.33
C GLU A 323 -7.06 12.47 -17.60
N ALA A 324 -6.42 11.32 -17.45
CA ALA A 324 -5.84 10.58 -18.55
C ALA A 324 -6.88 9.83 -19.40
N ARG A 325 -6.53 9.55 -20.66
CA ARG A 325 -7.34 8.69 -21.52
C ARG A 325 -7.48 7.31 -20.87
N ARG A 326 -8.73 6.88 -20.67
CA ARG A 326 -9.05 5.51 -20.22
C ARG A 326 -8.29 4.48 -21.08
N GLY A 327 -7.67 3.52 -20.40
CA GLY A 327 -6.78 2.52 -21.02
C GLY A 327 -5.29 2.78 -20.83
N LEU A 328 -4.88 4.02 -20.50
CA LEU A 328 -3.47 4.34 -20.21
C LEU A 328 -3.04 3.95 -18.80
N TYR A 329 -3.99 3.82 -17.86
CA TYR A 329 -3.75 3.31 -16.52
C TYR A 329 -4.61 2.07 -16.28
N PRO A 330 -4.23 1.20 -15.34
CA PRO A 330 -5.07 0.07 -14.93
C PRO A 330 -6.44 0.53 -14.44
N ARG A 331 -7.49 -0.27 -14.70
CA ARG A 331 -8.88 0.02 -14.30
C ARG A 331 -9.05 0.45 -12.84
N GLY A 332 -8.29 -0.15 -11.94
CA GLY A 332 -8.32 0.16 -10.50
C GLY A 332 -8.05 1.64 -10.19
N PHE A 333 -7.31 2.35 -11.03
CA PHE A 333 -7.03 3.79 -10.88
C PHE A 333 -8.13 4.69 -11.47
N HIS A 334 -9.12 4.13 -12.17
CA HIS A 334 -10.32 4.83 -12.64
C HIS A 334 -11.55 4.55 -11.75
N GLY A 335 -11.35 4.02 -10.53
CA GLY A 335 -12.43 3.64 -9.62
C GLY A 335 -13.23 2.41 -10.05
N GLU A 336 -12.79 1.69 -11.09
CA GLU A 336 -13.37 0.40 -11.50
C GLU A 336 -12.83 -0.73 -10.60
N GLN A 337 -13.67 -1.68 -10.18
CA GLN A 337 -13.23 -2.84 -9.40
C GLN A 337 -12.33 -3.75 -10.27
N PRO A 338 -11.04 -3.93 -9.94
CA PRO A 338 -10.18 -4.83 -10.69
C PRO A 338 -10.34 -6.27 -10.20
N TYR A 339 -10.36 -7.22 -11.14
CA TYR A 339 -10.23 -8.65 -10.86
C TYR A 339 -8.85 -9.16 -11.24
N TRP A 340 -8.32 -10.08 -10.43
CA TRP A 340 -7.02 -10.71 -10.65
C TRP A 340 -6.99 -12.12 -10.08
N THR A 341 -6.00 -12.92 -10.50
CA THR A 341 -5.75 -14.26 -9.97
C THR A 341 -4.27 -14.48 -9.67
N LEU A 342 -3.96 -15.40 -8.74
CA LEU A 342 -2.58 -15.70 -8.35
C LEU A 342 -1.86 -16.52 -9.41
N VAL A 343 -0.55 -16.26 -9.53
CA VAL A 343 0.38 -17.04 -10.35
C VAL A 343 1.61 -17.35 -9.48
N GLY A 344 1.74 -18.61 -9.07
CA GLY A 344 2.82 -19.02 -8.17
C GLY A 344 2.99 -20.53 -8.12
N VAL A 345 3.93 -20.97 -7.28
CA VAL A 345 4.19 -22.39 -7.01
C VAL A 345 3.61 -22.78 -5.66
N ASP A 346 3.28 -24.07 -5.51
CA ASP A 346 2.77 -24.62 -4.25
C ASP A 346 3.77 -24.40 -3.10
N GLY A 347 3.36 -23.63 -2.08
CA GLY A 347 4.19 -23.31 -0.92
C GLY A 347 5.28 -22.26 -1.16
N GLY A 348 5.22 -21.52 -2.27
CA GLY A 348 6.14 -20.41 -2.54
C GLY A 348 5.86 -19.20 -1.64
N GLY A 349 6.91 -18.62 -1.06
CA GLY A 349 6.78 -17.43 -0.21
C GLY A 349 6.34 -16.16 -0.96
N ASP A 350 6.63 -16.10 -2.27
CA ASP A 350 6.22 -15.03 -3.17
C ASP A 350 5.41 -15.54 -4.37
N SER A 351 4.59 -14.66 -4.96
CA SER A 351 3.68 -14.95 -6.07
C SER A 351 3.43 -13.70 -6.92
N GLY A 352 3.29 -13.89 -8.24
CA GLY A 352 2.77 -12.88 -9.14
C GLY A 352 1.24 -12.83 -9.13
N LEU A 353 0.68 -11.78 -9.73
CA LEU A 353 -0.74 -11.66 -10.05
C LEU A 353 -0.93 -11.53 -11.55
N MET A 354 -2.02 -12.06 -12.08
CA MET A 354 -2.50 -11.72 -13.41
C MET A 354 -3.82 -10.96 -13.31
N GLY A 355 -3.83 -9.73 -13.79
CA GLY A 355 -5.03 -8.90 -13.87
C GLY A 355 -5.95 -9.32 -15.02
N GLU A 356 -7.23 -8.99 -14.92
CA GLU A 356 -8.25 -9.33 -15.92
C GLU A 356 -7.98 -8.74 -17.31
N ASP A 357 -7.17 -7.69 -17.39
CA ASP A 357 -6.73 -7.03 -18.62
C ASP A 357 -5.39 -7.57 -19.17
N GLY A 358 -4.75 -8.52 -18.49
CA GLY A 358 -3.50 -9.14 -18.96
C GLY A 358 -2.22 -8.51 -18.42
N ALA A 359 -2.31 -7.55 -17.49
CA ALA A 359 -1.17 -7.09 -16.70
C ALA A 359 -0.66 -8.22 -15.78
N ILE A 360 0.65 -8.36 -15.64
CA ILE A 360 1.27 -9.38 -14.78
C ILE A 360 2.17 -8.70 -13.73
N GLU A 361 1.83 -8.84 -12.45
CA GLU A 361 2.63 -8.36 -11.32
C GLU A 361 3.81 -9.31 -11.06
N LEU A 362 5.01 -8.77 -10.87
CA LEU A 362 6.25 -9.56 -10.80
C LEU A 362 6.50 -10.27 -9.46
N GLY A 363 5.80 -9.86 -8.40
CA GLY A 363 5.90 -10.40 -7.04
C GLY A 363 5.07 -9.54 -6.07
N ARG A 364 4.97 -9.93 -4.80
CA ARG A 364 4.14 -9.24 -3.80
C ARG A 364 4.51 -7.76 -3.68
N GLY A 365 3.55 -6.88 -4.00
CA GLY A 365 3.75 -5.43 -3.93
C GLY A 365 4.69 -4.88 -5.01
N GLY A 366 5.02 -5.70 -6.01
CA GLY A 366 5.96 -5.38 -7.07
C GLY A 366 5.33 -4.62 -8.25
N PRO A 367 6.16 -4.12 -9.17
CA PRO A 367 5.71 -3.53 -10.42
C PRO A 367 5.08 -4.59 -11.33
N SER A 368 4.39 -4.14 -12.37
CA SER A 368 3.74 -5.02 -13.34
C SER A 368 4.27 -4.84 -14.76
N VAL A 369 4.08 -5.88 -15.57
CA VAL A 369 4.29 -5.86 -17.02
C VAL A 369 2.94 -5.83 -17.71
N GLU A 370 2.64 -4.74 -18.39
CA GLU A 370 1.37 -4.47 -19.08
C GLU A 370 1.53 -4.58 -20.61
N PRO A 371 0.63 -5.29 -21.31
CA PRO A 371 0.64 -5.34 -22.77
C PRO A 371 -0.02 -4.11 -23.42
N PHE A 372 0.52 -3.68 -24.54
CA PHE A 372 -0.07 -2.69 -25.45
C PHE A 372 0.20 -3.09 -26.90
N VAL A 373 -0.67 -2.69 -27.84
CA VAL A 373 -0.47 -2.91 -29.27
C VAL A 373 -0.56 -1.59 -30.02
N VAL A 374 0.44 -1.27 -30.85
CA VAL A 374 0.37 -0.13 -31.77
C VAL A 374 -0.08 -0.64 -33.14
N GLU A 375 -1.19 -0.10 -33.61
CA GLU A 375 -1.79 -0.40 -34.91
C GLU A 375 -1.96 0.90 -35.69
N ASN A 376 -1.34 1.01 -36.86
CA ASN A 376 -1.38 2.22 -37.71
C ASN A 376 -0.97 3.50 -36.96
N GLY A 377 -0.01 3.39 -36.04
CA GLY A 377 0.45 4.51 -35.20
C GLY A 377 -0.47 4.85 -34.01
N ARG A 378 -1.62 4.19 -33.86
CA ARG A 378 -2.51 4.34 -32.71
C ARG A 378 -2.18 3.33 -31.63
N LEU A 379 -2.07 3.78 -30.38
CA LEU A 379 -1.99 2.88 -29.23
C LEU A 379 -3.36 2.26 -28.94
N VAL A 380 -3.40 0.93 -28.96
CA VAL A 380 -4.53 0.08 -28.57
C VAL A 380 -4.25 -0.48 -27.18
N THR A 381 -5.22 -0.30 -26.30
CA THR A 381 -5.18 -0.66 -24.87
C THR A 381 -6.26 -1.67 -24.54
N TRP A 382 -6.32 -2.14 -23.29
CA TRP A 382 -7.40 -2.98 -22.80
C TRP A 382 -8.79 -2.32 -22.95
N ALA A 383 -8.86 -0.99 -23.01
CA ALA A 383 -10.11 -0.24 -23.13
C ALA A 383 -10.67 -0.25 -24.56
N ASP A 384 -9.86 -0.64 -25.55
CA ASP A 384 -10.19 -0.61 -26.98
C ASP A 384 -10.62 -1.97 -27.55
N VAL A 385 -10.61 -3.03 -26.75
CA VAL A 385 -10.74 -4.43 -27.21
C VAL A 385 -11.76 -5.20 -26.37
N GLY A 386 -12.27 -6.31 -26.91
CA GLY A 386 -12.99 -7.30 -26.12
C GLY A 386 -12.01 -8.11 -25.27
N VAL A 387 -12.32 -8.31 -23.99
CA VAL A 387 -11.44 -9.03 -23.05
C VAL A 387 -12.18 -10.25 -22.50
N THR A 388 -11.54 -11.43 -22.55
CA THR A 388 -12.06 -12.67 -21.96
C THR A 388 -10.98 -13.43 -21.22
N GLN A 389 -11.33 -14.04 -20.09
CA GLN A 389 -10.42 -14.79 -19.23
C GLN A 389 -10.70 -16.30 -19.28
N SER A 390 -9.67 -17.11 -19.10
CA SER A 390 -9.78 -18.56 -19.00
C SER A 390 -8.66 -19.15 -18.15
N LEU A 391 -8.91 -20.31 -17.55
CA LEU A 391 -7.88 -21.19 -17.02
C LEU A 391 -7.57 -22.29 -18.05
N ARG A 392 -6.33 -22.77 -18.04
CA ARG A 392 -5.97 -23.93 -18.88
C ARG A 392 -6.78 -25.15 -18.46
N ASP A 393 -7.38 -25.82 -19.43
CA ASP A 393 -8.24 -27.00 -19.21
C ASP A 393 -9.40 -26.71 -18.23
N ASP A 394 -9.83 -25.44 -18.15
CA ASP A 394 -10.89 -24.91 -17.28
C ASP A 394 -10.62 -24.94 -15.76
N ASP A 395 -9.56 -25.61 -15.29
CA ASP A 395 -9.28 -25.76 -13.86
C ASP A 395 -7.83 -25.49 -13.40
N LEU A 396 -6.83 -25.64 -14.26
CA LEU A 396 -5.42 -25.51 -13.87
C LEU A 396 -5.07 -24.04 -13.61
N PRO A 397 -4.23 -23.73 -12.61
CA PRO A 397 -3.84 -22.36 -12.25
C PRO A 397 -2.81 -21.78 -13.25
N ILE A 398 -3.13 -21.85 -14.53
CA ILE A 398 -2.40 -21.29 -15.67
C ILE A 398 -3.39 -20.33 -16.34
N PRO A 399 -3.51 -19.10 -15.83
CA PRO A 399 -4.49 -18.15 -16.32
C PRO A 399 -4.09 -17.57 -17.68
N SER A 400 -5.10 -17.27 -18.49
CA SER A 400 -4.94 -16.54 -19.74
C SER A 400 -6.01 -15.45 -19.89
N VAL A 401 -5.61 -14.35 -20.53
CA VAL A 401 -6.47 -13.24 -20.94
C VAL A 401 -6.34 -13.11 -22.46
N ARG A 402 -7.47 -13.10 -23.16
CA ARG A 402 -7.54 -12.84 -24.59
C ARG A 402 -8.09 -11.44 -24.84
N TRP A 403 -7.32 -10.65 -25.58
CA TRP A 403 -7.81 -9.45 -26.23
C TRP A 403 -8.29 -9.80 -27.65
N ALA A 404 -9.48 -9.34 -28.00
CA ALA A 404 -10.06 -9.45 -29.33
C ALA A 404 -10.28 -8.05 -29.91
N ALA A 405 -9.44 -7.68 -30.87
CA ALA A 405 -9.65 -6.55 -31.75
C ALA A 405 -10.35 -6.99 -33.04
N GLU A 406 -10.58 -6.07 -33.98
CA GLU A 406 -11.25 -6.38 -35.25
C GLU A 406 -10.42 -7.35 -36.11
N ASP A 407 -9.13 -7.05 -36.31
CA ASP A 407 -8.25 -7.75 -37.26
C ASP A 407 -7.20 -8.66 -36.60
N TRP A 408 -7.10 -8.65 -35.27
CA TRP A 408 -6.12 -9.43 -34.52
C TRP A 408 -6.60 -9.81 -33.12
N THR A 409 -5.94 -10.83 -32.55
CA THR A 409 -6.09 -11.21 -31.13
C THR A 409 -4.74 -11.26 -30.43
N LEU A 410 -4.72 -10.92 -29.14
CA LEU A 410 -3.56 -11.10 -28.26
C LEU A 410 -3.94 -12.02 -27.11
N ASP A 411 -3.33 -13.21 -27.05
CA ASP A 411 -3.46 -14.12 -25.92
C ASP A 411 -2.28 -13.92 -24.95
N VAL A 412 -2.57 -13.51 -23.73
CA VAL A 412 -1.61 -13.38 -22.63
C VAL A 412 -1.79 -14.58 -21.71
N THR A 413 -0.70 -15.28 -21.37
CA THR A 413 -0.70 -16.38 -20.39
C THR A 413 0.38 -16.12 -19.35
N ALA A 414 0.05 -16.25 -18.07
CA ALA A 414 1.00 -16.22 -16.98
C ALA A 414 1.23 -17.63 -16.41
N MET A 415 2.48 -17.96 -16.08
CA MET A 415 2.87 -19.27 -15.56
C MET A 415 3.94 -19.11 -14.48
N ALA A 416 3.90 -19.96 -13.46
CA ALA A 416 4.99 -20.10 -12.50
C ALA A 416 5.45 -21.56 -12.45
N GLU A 417 6.76 -21.79 -12.50
CA GLU A 417 7.35 -23.13 -12.37
C GLU A 417 8.58 -23.09 -11.45
N GLY A 418 8.88 -24.23 -10.83
CA GLY A 418 10.05 -24.38 -9.95
C GLY A 418 9.70 -24.95 -8.59
N ALA A 419 10.71 -25.06 -7.73
CA ALA A 419 10.54 -25.36 -6.31
C ALA A 419 10.39 -24.05 -5.53
N PRO A 420 9.82 -24.04 -4.31
CA PRO A 420 9.64 -22.82 -3.51
C PRO A 420 10.92 -21.98 -3.35
N GLU A 421 12.08 -22.62 -3.21
CA GLU A 421 13.41 -21.99 -3.06
C GLU A 421 14.07 -21.57 -4.40
N GLN A 422 13.47 -21.94 -5.52
CA GLN A 422 13.93 -21.59 -6.86
C GLN A 422 12.75 -21.59 -7.83
N ALA A 423 12.01 -20.48 -7.84
CA ALA A 423 10.77 -20.32 -8.60
C ALA A 423 10.91 -19.19 -9.63
N ALA A 424 10.30 -19.37 -10.79
CA ALA A 424 10.31 -18.40 -11.88
C ALA A 424 8.90 -18.11 -12.38
N LEU A 425 8.62 -16.84 -12.64
CA LEU A 425 7.41 -16.34 -13.28
C LEU A 425 7.67 -16.11 -14.78
N TYR A 426 6.70 -16.45 -15.61
CA TYR A 426 6.77 -16.29 -17.06
C TYR A 426 5.51 -15.61 -17.59
N GLY A 427 5.72 -14.66 -18.51
CA GLY A 427 4.66 -14.09 -19.34
C GLY A 427 4.81 -14.55 -20.79
N ARG A 428 3.73 -15.07 -21.37
CA ARG A 428 3.63 -15.41 -22.80
C ARG A 428 2.57 -14.55 -23.46
N TYR A 429 2.91 -14.02 -24.65
CA TYR A 429 2.07 -13.15 -25.45
C TYR A 429 2.01 -13.70 -26.87
N VAL A 430 0.83 -14.10 -27.35
CA VAL A 430 0.63 -14.64 -28.70
C VAL A 430 -0.25 -13.69 -29.49
N LEU A 431 0.36 -12.92 -30.39
CA LEU A 431 -0.33 -12.00 -31.29
C LEU A 431 -0.67 -12.73 -32.59
N THR A 432 -1.94 -12.77 -32.95
CA THR A 432 -2.44 -13.50 -34.13
C THR A 432 -3.20 -12.57 -35.05
N ASN A 433 -2.91 -12.64 -36.35
CA ASN A 433 -3.68 -11.94 -37.37
C ASN A 433 -4.92 -12.76 -37.76
N THR A 434 -6.10 -12.25 -37.44
CA THR A 434 -7.41 -12.87 -37.73
C THR A 434 -8.05 -12.34 -39.01
N SER A 435 -7.44 -11.34 -39.64
CA SER A 435 -7.89 -10.75 -40.90
C SER A 435 -7.46 -11.57 -42.13
N ASN A 436 -7.88 -11.11 -43.31
CA ASN A 436 -7.48 -11.66 -44.61
C ASN A 436 -6.35 -10.88 -45.30
N ARG A 437 -5.75 -9.90 -44.61
CA ARG A 437 -4.67 -9.05 -45.12
C ARG A 437 -3.44 -9.17 -44.23
N THR A 438 -2.27 -8.79 -44.75
CA THR A 438 -1.08 -8.63 -43.91
C THR A 438 -1.26 -7.44 -42.97
N LEU A 439 -0.84 -7.61 -41.71
CA LEU A 439 -0.86 -6.56 -40.69
C LEU A 439 0.56 -6.22 -40.26
N ASP A 440 0.83 -4.92 -40.09
CA ASP A 440 2.04 -4.41 -39.44
C ASP A 440 1.64 -3.84 -38.07
N LEU A 441 2.07 -4.52 -37.02
CA LEU A 441 1.74 -4.20 -35.63
C LEU A 441 3.03 -4.02 -34.82
N THR A 442 2.94 -3.32 -33.69
CA THR A 442 3.99 -3.35 -32.67
C THR A 442 3.40 -3.85 -31.37
N LEU A 443 3.91 -4.95 -30.84
CA LEU A 443 3.63 -5.38 -29.47
C LEU A 443 4.58 -4.64 -28.52
N ALA A 444 4.04 -3.90 -27.57
CA ALA A 444 4.80 -3.25 -26.52
C ALA A 444 4.47 -3.88 -25.16
N LEU A 445 5.49 -4.19 -24.37
CA LEU A 445 5.34 -4.65 -23.00
C LEU A 445 5.95 -3.58 -22.08
N ALA A 446 5.09 -2.88 -21.34
CA ALA A 446 5.50 -1.81 -20.44
C ALA A 446 5.69 -2.36 -19.03
N ALA A 447 6.89 -2.21 -18.47
CA ALA A 447 7.17 -2.40 -17.06
C ALA A 447 6.86 -1.10 -16.31
N ARG A 448 5.86 -1.13 -15.42
CA ARG A 448 5.29 0.07 -14.81
C ARG A 448 5.28 -0.03 -13.28
N PRO A 449 5.42 1.11 -12.57
CA PRO A 449 5.44 1.20 -11.11
C PRO A 449 4.05 1.04 -10.50
N LEU A 450 3.22 0.16 -11.07
CA LEU A 450 1.82 -0.05 -10.71
C LEU A 450 1.61 -1.54 -10.41
N GLN A 451 1.01 -1.83 -9.27
CA GLN A 451 0.60 -3.17 -8.89
C GLN A 451 -0.61 -3.60 -9.73
N VAL A 452 -0.78 -4.91 -9.92
CA VAL A 452 -2.07 -5.47 -10.40
C VAL A 452 -3.10 -5.39 -9.29
N ASN A 453 -2.66 -5.52 -8.03
CA ASN A 453 -3.48 -5.19 -6.87
C ASN A 453 -3.79 -3.69 -6.85
N GLY A 454 -5.00 -3.28 -7.24
CA GLY A 454 -5.40 -1.88 -7.34
C GLY A 454 -5.57 -1.17 -6.00
N PRO A 455 -5.78 0.17 -6.01
CA PRO A 455 -5.74 1.03 -4.82
C PRO A 455 -6.92 0.86 -3.84
N VAL A 456 -7.93 0.07 -4.19
CA VAL A 456 -9.16 -0.08 -3.38
C VAL A 456 -9.08 -1.17 -2.30
N GLN A 457 -8.08 -2.06 -2.37
CA GLN A 457 -7.92 -3.13 -1.37
C GLN A 457 -7.03 -2.65 -0.23
N PHE A 458 -7.54 -2.73 1.00
CA PHE A 458 -6.84 -2.32 2.21
C PHE A 458 -6.71 -3.49 3.19
N LEU A 459 -5.64 -3.51 3.99
CA LEU A 459 -5.45 -4.17 5.30
C LEU A 459 -3.93 -4.27 5.57
N SER A 460 -3.25 -5.38 5.23
CA SER A 460 -1.82 -5.55 5.52
C SER A 460 -0.87 -5.03 4.43
N THR A 461 -1.24 -5.19 3.16
CA THR A 461 -0.42 -4.79 2.01
C THR A 461 -1.31 -4.07 1.01
N PRO A 462 -1.36 -2.72 1.05
CA PRO A 462 -2.22 -1.95 0.16
C PRO A 462 -1.76 -2.09 -1.29
N GLY A 463 -2.74 -2.10 -2.19
CA GLY A 463 -2.50 -2.03 -3.64
C GLY A 463 -2.22 -0.60 -4.11
N GLY A 464 -2.00 -0.43 -5.42
CA GLY A 464 -1.73 0.87 -6.04
C GLY A 464 -0.32 0.97 -6.60
N VAL A 465 0.42 2.00 -6.21
CA VAL A 465 1.78 2.24 -6.72
C VAL A 465 2.78 1.23 -6.11
N SER A 466 3.70 0.76 -6.94
CA SER A 466 4.91 0.02 -6.55
C SER A 466 6.14 0.82 -6.98
N PRO A 467 6.82 1.51 -6.06
CA PRO A 467 7.87 2.46 -6.43
C PRO A 467 9.01 1.82 -7.24
N VAL A 468 9.32 2.40 -8.40
CA VAL A 468 10.48 2.11 -9.23
C VAL A 468 11.29 3.39 -9.37
N THR A 469 12.36 3.51 -8.58
CA THR A 469 13.24 4.68 -8.59
C THR A 469 14.32 4.60 -9.65
N ARG A 470 14.59 3.40 -10.17
CA ARG A 470 15.64 3.16 -11.15
C ARG A 470 15.26 2.10 -12.15
N ILE A 471 15.59 2.33 -13.41
CA ILE A 471 15.48 1.35 -14.49
C ILE A 471 16.84 1.21 -15.16
N ASP A 472 17.30 -0.03 -15.37
CA ASP A 472 18.54 -0.32 -16.08
C ASP A 472 18.30 -1.35 -17.20
N TRP A 473 18.83 -1.06 -18.39
CA TRP A 473 18.83 -2.00 -19.52
C TRP A 473 20.27 -2.37 -19.89
N ASP A 474 20.65 -3.62 -19.61
CA ASP A 474 22.01 -4.13 -19.87
C ASP A 474 22.20 -4.76 -21.27
N GLY A 475 21.16 -4.69 -22.12
CA GLY A 475 21.12 -5.36 -23.43
C GLY A 475 20.48 -6.75 -23.41
N ARG A 476 20.18 -7.30 -22.23
CA ARG A 476 19.56 -8.61 -22.04
C ARG A 476 18.45 -8.61 -21.00
N ARG A 477 18.58 -7.85 -19.92
CA ARG A 477 17.68 -7.80 -18.76
C ARG A 477 17.28 -6.35 -18.51
N LEU A 478 16.00 -6.16 -18.19
CA LEU A 478 15.44 -4.90 -17.72
C LEU A 478 15.35 -4.97 -16.19
N GLY A 479 16.20 -4.23 -15.49
CA GLY A 479 16.14 -4.05 -14.03
C GLY A 479 15.11 -3.00 -13.63
N LEU A 480 14.35 -3.26 -12.57
CA LEU A 480 13.35 -2.37 -11.98
C LEU A 480 13.68 -2.22 -10.49
N GLY A 481 14.48 -1.22 -10.17
CA GLY A 481 15.15 -1.09 -8.88
C GLY A 481 16.08 -2.27 -8.60
N ASP A 482 16.27 -2.57 -7.31
CA ASP A 482 17.13 -3.68 -6.85
C ASP A 482 16.37 -5.01 -6.70
N ALA A 483 15.04 -4.95 -6.57
CA ALA A 483 14.22 -6.10 -6.22
C ALA A 483 13.72 -6.89 -7.44
N PHE A 484 13.42 -6.22 -8.56
CA PHE A 484 12.73 -6.86 -9.67
C PHE A 484 13.50 -6.74 -10.99
N ALA A 485 13.28 -7.71 -11.87
CA ALA A 485 13.71 -7.59 -13.24
C ALA A 485 13.01 -8.57 -14.18
N VAL A 486 13.03 -8.19 -15.45
CA VAL A 486 12.43 -8.96 -16.53
C VAL A 486 13.50 -9.30 -17.56
N THR A 487 13.56 -10.59 -17.94
CA THR A 487 14.45 -11.07 -19.00
C THR A 487 13.61 -11.51 -20.21
N PRO A 488 13.57 -10.74 -21.32
CA PRO A 488 12.88 -11.16 -22.54
C PRO A 488 13.54 -12.41 -23.16
N LEU A 489 12.72 -13.31 -23.71
CA LEU A 489 13.17 -14.55 -24.36
C LEU A 489 13.66 -14.32 -25.81
N SER A 490 13.33 -13.17 -26.40
CA SER A 490 13.86 -12.70 -27.68
C SER A 490 14.21 -11.23 -27.57
N ALA A 491 15.31 -10.81 -28.22
CA ALA A 491 15.71 -9.41 -28.24
C ALA A 491 14.54 -8.51 -28.70
N PRO A 492 14.19 -7.46 -27.95
CA PRO A 492 13.25 -6.43 -28.41
C PRO A 492 13.88 -5.61 -29.52
N ASP A 493 13.05 -5.09 -30.43
CA ASP A 493 13.47 -4.15 -31.48
C ASP A 493 13.78 -2.76 -30.91
N GLY A 494 13.23 -2.45 -29.74
CA GLY A 494 13.46 -1.21 -29.02
C GLY A 494 13.19 -1.37 -27.53
N VAL A 495 13.96 -0.64 -26.72
CA VAL A 495 13.71 -0.46 -25.28
C VAL A 495 13.71 1.05 -25.03
N THR A 496 12.71 1.53 -24.31
CA THR A 496 12.56 2.92 -23.88
C THR A 496 12.37 2.93 -22.37
N ALA A 497 12.87 3.97 -21.70
CA ALA A 497 12.68 4.20 -20.28
C ALA A 497 12.58 5.72 -20.04
N SER A 498 11.74 6.13 -19.10
CA SER A 498 11.55 7.54 -18.76
C SER A 498 11.25 7.73 -17.27
N THR A 499 11.61 8.90 -16.75
CA THR A 499 11.07 9.39 -15.48
C THR A 499 9.62 9.79 -15.68
N PHE A 500 8.85 9.87 -14.60
CA PHE A 500 7.46 10.34 -14.66
C PHE A 500 7.34 11.71 -15.31
N ASP A 501 8.14 12.68 -14.84
CA ASP A 501 8.12 14.05 -15.34
C ASP A 501 8.58 14.19 -16.81
N ALA A 502 9.17 13.15 -17.40
CA ALA A 502 9.65 13.17 -18.79
C ALA A 502 8.78 12.28 -19.72
N GLY A 503 7.56 11.96 -19.30
CA GLY A 503 6.59 11.17 -20.05
C GLY A 503 6.77 9.66 -19.86
N SER A 504 6.38 9.13 -18.69
CA SER A 504 6.38 7.68 -18.40
C SER A 504 5.04 6.98 -18.70
N ASP A 505 4.01 7.72 -19.14
CA ASP A 505 2.73 7.14 -19.56
C ASP A 505 2.91 6.27 -20.83
N PRO A 506 2.07 5.24 -21.05
CA PRO A 506 2.27 4.31 -22.15
C PRO A 506 2.30 4.97 -23.54
N GLN A 507 1.54 6.04 -23.76
CA GLN A 507 1.48 6.70 -25.05
C GLN A 507 2.79 7.43 -25.35
N SER A 508 3.27 8.26 -24.44
CA SER A 508 4.52 9.01 -24.61
C SER A 508 5.73 8.07 -24.63
N LEU A 509 5.75 7.10 -23.73
CA LEU A 509 6.84 6.13 -23.59
C LEU A 509 7.04 5.32 -24.88
N ILE A 510 5.96 4.76 -25.44
CA ILE A 510 6.01 3.92 -26.64
C ILE A 510 6.24 4.77 -27.91
N ALA A 511 5.65 5.97 -27.99
CA ALA A 511 5.78 6.85 -29.15
C ALA A 511 7.17 7.49 -29.28
N SER A 512 7.85 7.73 -28.16
CA SER A 512 9.11 8.49 -28.12
C SER A 512 10.20 7.95 -29.07
N GLY A 513 10.20 6.63 -29.35
CA GLY A 513 11.19 5.98 -30.22
C GLY A 513 12.65 6.22 -29.81
N ARG A 514 12.88 6.77 -28.61
CA ARG A 514 14.20 7.15 -28.10
C ARG A 514 15.00 5.87 -27.87
N ALA A 515 16.24 5.83 -28.37
CA ALA A 515 17.15 4.76 -27.97
C ALA A 515 17.31 4.82 -26.44
N ALA A 516 17.09 3.70 -25.74
CA ALA A 516 17.23 3.62 -24.29
C ALA A 516 18.46 4.41 -23.81
N SER A 517 18.26 5.32 -22.86
CA SER A 517 19.33 5.52 -21.89
C SER A 517 19.53 4.17 -21.21
N HIS A 518 20.79 3.74 -21.05
CA HIS A 518 21.11 2.49 -20.38
C HIS A 518 20.59 2.44 -18.93
N SER A 519 20.30 3.62 -18.36
CA SER A 519 19.79 3.80 -17.02
C SER A 519 18.89 5.03 -16.96
N VAL A 520 17.85 4.99 -16.13
CA VAL A 520 16.98 6.11 -15.74
C VAL A 520 16.85 6.10 -14.23
N GLN A 521 16.96 7.28 -13.61
CA GLN A 521 16.74 7.51 -12.19
C GLN A 521 15.57 8.48 -12.02
N ASP A 522 14.61 8.14 -11.18
CA ASP A 522 13.42 8.93 -10.91
C ASP A 522 13.17 9.05 -9.40
N ASP A 523 13.26 10.28 -8.90
CA ASP A 523 13.06 10.59 -7.49
C ASP A 523 11.57 10.52 -7.07
N THR A 524 10.62 10.47 -8.01
CA THR A 524 9.21 10.16 -7.68
C THR A 524 8.98 8.70 -7.35
N GLY A 525 9.88 7.80 -7.78
CA GLY A 525 9.62 6.37 -7.79
C GLY A 525 8.59 5.93 -8.85
N LEU A 526 8.32 6.74 -9.87
CA LEU A 526 7.33 6.45 -10.92
C LEU A 526 7.97 6.23 -12.30
N ALA A 527 9.24 5.78 -12.35
CA ALA A 527 9.90 5.44 -13.60
C ALA A 527 9.19 4.26 -14.29
N ALA A 528 9.10 4.32 -15.62
CA ALA A 528 8.55 3.24 -16.42
C ALA A 528 9.42 2.96 -17.66
N ALA A 529 9.30 1.74 -18.20
CA ALA A 529 10.00 1.33 -19.41
C ALA A 529 9.12 0.48 -20.32
N ALA A 530 9.35 0.53 -21.63
CA ALA A 530 8.66 -0.31 -22.61
C ALA A 530 9.65 -1.04 -23.51
N MET A 531 9.45 -2.34 -23.65
CA MET A 531 10.10 -3.18 -24.66
C MET A 531 9.16 -3.37 -25.84
N THR A 532 9.63 -3.15 -27.07
CA THR A 532 8.79 -3.19 -28.28
C THR A 532 9.27 -4.24 -29.28
N TRP A 533 8.34 -4.96 -29.91
CA TRP A 533 8.56 -5.87 -31.02
C TRP A 533 7.68 -5.46 -32.21
N ARG A 534 8.30 -5.11 -33.33
CA ARG A 534 7.61 -4.84 -34.59
C ARG A 534 7.37 -6.16 -35.30
N VAL A 535 6.13 -6.40 -35.70
CA VAL A 535 5.71 -7.67 -36.28
C VAL A 535 4.92 -7.41 -37.56
N THR A 536 5.31 -8.11 -38.62
CA THR A 536 4.51 -8.22 -39.85
C THR A 536 3.90 -9.61 -39.85
N LEU A 537 2.57 -9.70 -39.88
CA LEU A 537 1.83 -10.96 -39.80
C LEU A 537 1.00 -11.16 -41.06
N ALA A 538 1.26 -12.23 -41.80
CA ALA A 538 0.38 -12.70 -42.87
C ALA A 538 -0.98 -13.19 -42.30
N PRO A 539 -2.03 -13.32 -43.13
CA PRO A 539 -3.33 -13.85 -42.68
C PRO A 539 -3.19 -15.19 -41.94
N GLY A 540 -3.68 -15.25 -40.70
CA GLY A 540 -3.59 -16.43 -39.83
C GLY A 540 -2.22 -16.68 -39.18
N GLU A 541 -1.22 -15.86 -39.47
CA GLU A 541 0.10 -15.96 -38.84
C GLU A 541 0.04 -15.49 -37.38
N ARG A 542 0.90 -16.10 -36.56
CA ARG A 542 1.06 -15.79 -35.14
C ARG A 542 2.51 -15.45 -34.81
N ARG A 543 2.71 -14.54 -33.85
CA ARG A 543 4.00 -14.27 -33.23
C ARG A 543 3.92 -14.48 -31.73
N VAL A 544 4.86 -15.26 -31.20
CA VAL A 544 5.02 -15.48 -29.75
C VAL A 544 6.14 -14.61 -29.20
N VAL A 545 5.83 -13.78 -28.22
CA VAL A 545 6.80 -13.02 -27.40
C VAL A 545 6.65 -13.47 -25.95
N GLY A 546 7.72 -13.41 -25.17
CA GLY A 546 7.61 -13.67 -23.74
C GLY A 546 8.85 -13.27 -22.97
N TRP A 547 8.72 -13.34 -21.65
CA TRP A 547 9.74 -12.99 -20.70
C TRP A 547 9.71 -13.92 -19.48
N ALA A 548 10.79 -13.91 -18.70
CA ALA A 548 10.85 -14.55 -17.39
C ALA A 548 11.38 -13.58 -16.31
N ALA A 549 10.90 -13.74 -15.09
CA ALA A 549 11.35 -13.02 -13.89
C ALA A 549 11.52 -14.03 -12.74
N PRO A 550 12.52 -13.86 -11.86
CA PRO A 550 12.63 -14.70 -10.66
C PRO A 550 11.49 -14.34 -9.69
N LEU A 551 10.84 -15.37 -9.12
CA LEU A 551 10.05 -15.24 -7.89
C LEU A 551 10.93 -15.52 -6.68
N GLU A 552 11.79 -16.54 -6.79
CA GLU A 552 12.78 -16.89 -5.77
C GLU A 552 14.04 -17.47 -6.43
N GLY A 553 15.21 -17.15 -5.90
CA GLY A 553 16.48 -17.62 -6.43
C GLY A 553 16.79 -17.15 -7.87
N ALA A 554 17.63 -17.92 -8.57
CA ALA A 554 18.10 -17.57 -9.91
C ALA A 554 17.24 -18.21 -11.02
N LEU A 555 16.99 -17.44 -12.08
CA LEU A 555 16.31 -17.93 -13.28
C LEU A 555 17.06 -19.11 -13.93
N PRO A 556 16.33 -20.12 -14.45
CA PRO A 556 16.94 -21.16 -15.27
C PRO A 556 17.49 -20.58 -16.60
N ALA A 557 18.34 -21.35 -17.27
CA ALA A 557 18.89 -20.93 -18.57
C ALA A 557 17.79 -20.88 -19.65
N LEU A 558 17.48 -19.67 -20.11
CA LEU A 558 16.49 -19.42 -21.17
C LEU A 558 17.15 -19.59 -22.55
N THR A 559 17.29 -20.83 -23.01
CA THR A 559 17.90 -21.14 -24.33
C THR A 559 16.87 -21.71 -25.30
N GLY A 560 16.90 -21.25 -26.55
CA GLY A 560 16.01 -21.71 -27.63
C GLY A 560 15.02 -20.65 -28.11
N ALA A 561 14.14 -21.03 -29.04
CA ALA A 561 13.10 -20.15 -29.56
C ALA A 561 12.03 -19.88 -28.48
N PRO A 562 11.51 -18.65 -28.33
CA PRO A 562 10.53 -18.30 -27.29
C PRO A 562 9.33 -19.25 -27.23
N GLU A 563 8.76 -19.60 -28.39
CA GLU A 563 7.63 -20.52 -28.49
C GLU A 563 7.92 -21.90 -27.91
N ALA A 564 9.08 -22.48 -28.24
CA ALA A 564 9.46 -23.80 -27.73
C ALA A 564 9.74 -23.78 -26.22
N VAL A 565 10.39 -22.72 -25.72
CA VAL A 565 10.66 -22.56 -24.28
C VAL A 565 9.36 -22.46 -23.50
N LEU A 566 8.46 -21.54 -23.89
CA LEU A 566 7.22 -21.28 -23.18
C LEU A 566 6.22 -22.44 -23.27
N ALA A 567 6.15 -23.14 -24.41
CA ALA A 567 5.35 -24.37 -24.53
C ALA A 567 5.87 -25.47 -23.59
N GLY A 568 7.20 -25.58 -23.45
CA GLY A 568 7.82 -26.51 -22.50
C GLY A 568 7.52 -26.16 -21.04
N VAL A 569 7.58 -24.88 -20.67
CA VAL A 569 7.20 -24.38 -19.33
C VAL A 569 5.74 -24.71 -19.04
N GLU A 570 4.83 -24.39 -19.98
CA GLU A 570 3.40 -24.64 -19.81
C GLU A 570 3.12 -26.13 -19.61
N GLN A 571 3.75 -27.00 -20.40
CA GLN A 571 3.55 -28.45 -20.30
C GLN A 571 4.03 -29.01 -18.95
N ARG A 572 5.20 -28.56 -18.47
CA ARG A 572 5.72 -28.97 -17.16
C ARG A 572 4.85 -28.45 -16.02
N THR A 573 4.46 -27.19 -16.08
CA THR A 573 3.57 -26.55 -15.09
C THR A 573 2.24 -27.28 -15.01
N ALA A 574 1.62 -27.59 -16.15
CA ALA A 574 0.37 -28.34 -16.22
C ALA A 574 0.52 -29.77 -15.68
N ALA A 575 1.63 -30.45 -15.95
CA ALA A 575 1.88 -31.79 -15.44
C ALA A 575 1.99 -31.81 -13.90
N VAL A 576 2.73 -30.85 -13.32
CA VAL A 576 2.87 -30.70 -11.86
C VAL A 576 1.51 -30.44 -11.21
N TRP A 577 0.71 -29.53 -11.78
CA TRP A 577 -0.60 -29.22 -11.20
C TRP A 577 -1.59 -30.38 -11.32
N ARG A 578 -1.60 -31.12 -12.43
CA ARG A 578 -2.42 -32.34 -12.52
C ARG A 578 -2.03 -33.37 -11.46
N GLU A 579 -0.73 -33.64 -11.28
CA GLU A 579 -0.26 -34.55 -10.24
C GLU A 579 -0.73 -34.14 -8.84
N LYS A 580 -0.72 -32.84 -8.53
CA LYS A 580 -1.22 -32.31 -7.25
C LYS A 580 -2.75 -32.44 -7.13
N LEU A 581 -3.50 -32.10 -8.18
CA LEU A 581 -4.96 -32.03 -8.14
C LEU A 581 -5.66 -33.38 -8.38
N ASP A 582 -4.95 -34.40 -8.86
CA ASP A 582 -5.48 -35.76 -9.13
C ASP A 582 -5.42 -36.69 -7.88
N ARG A 583 -5.11 -36.16 -6.69
CA ARG A 583 -5.15 -36.94 -5.43
C ARG A 583 -6.56 -37.37 -5.02
N PHE A 584 -7.60 -36.74 -5.57
CA PHE A 584 -9.00 -36.98 -5.26
C PHE A 584 -9.85 -36.85 -6.52
N HIS A 585 -10.87 -37.70 -6.66
CA HIS A 585 -11.78 -37.70 -7.82
C HIS A 585 -13.25 -37.66 -7.38
N ILE A 586 -14.01 -36.72 -7.95
CA ILE A 586 -15.48 -36.69 -7.90
C ILE A 586 -15.99 -36.94 -9.31
N THR A 587 -16.90 -37.90 -9.47
CA THR A 587 -17.66 -38.07 -10.71
C THR A 587 -19.04 -37.44 -10.54
N VAL A 588 -19.37 -36.51 -11.43
CA VAL A 588 -20.65 -35.82 -11.51
C VAL A 588 -21.20 -35.90 -12.95
N PRO A 589 -22.50 -35.66 -13.18
CA PRO A 589 -23.02 -35.40 -14.53
C PRO A 589 -22.35 -34.18 -15.16
N ASP A 590 -22.37 -34.08 -16.49
CA ASP A 590 -21.73 -33.00 -17.25
C ASP A 590 -22.16 -31.60 -16.77
N GLU A 591 -23.43 -31.44 -16.37
CA GLU A 591 -23.95 -30.17 -15.85
C GLU A 591 -23.31 -29.74 -14.52
N GLY A 592 -22.74 -30.70 -13.77
CA GLY A 592 -22.05 -30.47 -12.51
C GLY A 592 -20.54 -30.27 -12.63
N GLN A 593 -19.94 -30.52 -13.80
CA GLN A 593 -18.48 -30.54 -13.98
C GLN A 593 -17.83 -29.21 -13.55
N ARG A 594 -18.46 -28.08 -13.89
CA ARG A 594 -17.98 -26.75 -13.49
C ARG A 594 -17.78 -26.58 -11.99
N ILE A 595 -18.59 -27.24 -11.16
CA ILE A 595 -18.44 -27.17 -9.69
C ILE A 595 -17.17 -27.90 -9.26
N VAL A 596 -16.88 -29.03 -9.90
CA VAL A 596 -15.63 -29.78 -9.66
C VAL A 596 -14.44 -28.97 -10.14
N ASP A 597 -14.50 -28.35 -11.32
CA ASP A 597 -13.41 -27.52 -11.85
C ASP A 597 -13.10 -26.34 -10.92
N VAL A 598 -14.13 -25.64 -10.42
CA VAL A 598 -13.97 -24.56 -9.42
C VAL A 598 -13.34 -25.08 -8.14
N MET A 599 -13.74 -26.26 -7.65
CA MET A 599 -13.12 -26.87 -6.46
C MET A 599 -11.64 -27.17 -6.70
N ARG A 600 -11.28 -27.72 -7.87
CA ARG A 600 -9.89 -28.03 -8.23
C ARG A 600 -9.04 -26.78 -8.36
N SER A 601 -9.55 -25.74 -9.03
CA SER A 601 -8.89 -24.44 -9.07
C SER A 601 -8.74 -23.84 -7.68
N SER A 602 -9.76 -23.93 -6.82
CA SER A 602 -9.69 -23.40 -5.45
C SER A 602 -8.61 -24.10 -4.62
N LEU A 603 -8.49 -25.42 -4.74
CA LEU A 603 -7.40 -26.18 -4.11
C LEU A 603 -6.03 -25.71 -4.61
N ALA A 604 -5.87 -25.50 -5.92
CA ALA A 604 -4.62 -24.97 -6.46
C ALA A 604 -4.27 -23.59 -5.87
N HIS A 605 -5.25 -22.69 -5.76
CA HIS A 605 -5.01 -21.36 -5.19
C HIS A 605 -4.70 -21.39 -3.69
N ILE A 606 -5.30 -22.31 -2.92
CA ILE A 606 -4.93 -22.54 -1.51
C ILE A 606 -3.46 -23.01 -1.40
N LEU A 607 -3.04 -23.91 -2.29
CA LEU A 607 -1.66 -24.40 -2.31
C LEU A 607 -0.67 -23.31 -2.77
N ILE A 608 -1.08 -22.41 -3.67
CA ILE A 608 -0.27 -21.26 -4.10
C ILE A 608 -0.19 -20.18 -3.01
N SER A 609 -1.27 -19.95 -2.25
CA SER A 609 -1.32 -18.86 -1.25
C SER A 609 -0.52 -19.16 0.02
N ARG A 610 -0.21 -20.43 0.29
CA ARG A 610 0.56 -20.82 1.47
C ARG A 610 2.05 -20.48 1.31
N ASP A 611 2.68 -20.13 2.42
CA ASP A 611 4.11 -19.79 2.51
C ASP A 611 4.82 -20.86 3.36
N GLY A 612 5.40 -21.86 2.69
CA GLY A 612 5.76 -23.11 3.36
C GLY A 612 4.55 -23.68 4.14
N PRO A 613 4.67 -23.97 5.44
CA PRO A 613 3.55 -24.50 6.24
C PRO A 613 2.46 -23.46 6.56
N ASN A 614 2.73 -22.16 6.38
CA ASN A 614 1.83 -21.08 6.76
C ASN A 614 0.64 -21.00 5.79
N LEU A 615 -0.56 -21.36 6.27
CA LEU A 615 -1.81 -21.24 5.53
C LEU A 615 -2.36 -19.80 5.64
N LYS A 616 -2.62 -19.17 4.50
CA LYS A 616 -3.11 -17.78 4.42
C LYS A 616 -4.35 -17.69 3.53
N PRO A 617 -5.38 -16.92 3.93
CA PRO A 617 -6.55 -16.66 3.10
C PRO A 617 -6.25 -15.74 1.91
N GLY A 618 -5.16 -14.97 1.97
CA GLY A 618 -4.71 -14.13 0.86
C GLY A 618 -3.20 -13.88 0.88
N THR A 619 -2.69 -13.27 -0.20
CA THR A 619 -1.24 -13.00 -0.37
C THR A 619 -0.91 -11.51 -0.47
N ARG A 620 -1.92 -10.64 -0.40
CA ARG A 620 -1.82 -9.16 -0.45
C ARG A 620 -2.41 -8.55 0.82
N SER A 621 -3.60 -7.97 0.75
CA SER A 621 -4.27 -7.35 1.91
C SER A 621 -4.48 -8.30 3.08
N TYR A 622 -4.70 -9.59 2.82
CA TYR A 622 -4.86 -10.63 3.84
C TYR A 622 -3.61 -11.53 3.95
N ASN A 623 -2.40 -10.96 3.93
CA ASN A 623 -1.14 -11.72 4.02
C ASN A 623 -0.76 -12.07 5.48
N ARG A 624 -1.66 -12.72 6.21
CA ARG A 624 -1.41 -13.27 7.55
C ARG A 624 -2.04 -14.65 7.68
N SER A 625 -1.63 -15.39 8.70
CA SER A 625 -2.21 -16.70 9.03
C SER A 625 -3.21 -16.56 10.16
N TRP A 626 -4.49 -16.42 9.85
CA TRP A 626 -5.55 -16.44 10.85
C TRP A 626 -5.84 -17.89 11.25
N ILE A 627 -5.93 -18.16 12.55
CA ILE A 627 -6.20 -19.53 13.01
C ILE A 627 -7.58 -20.02 12.54
N ARG A 628 -8.57 -19.12 12.50
CA ARG A 628 -9.90 -19.34 11.92
C ARG A 628 -9.83 -19.87 10.50
N ASP A 629 -9.22 -19.09 9.61
CA ASP A 629 -9.04 -19.44 8.20
C ASP A 629 -8.18 -20.70 8.06
N GLY A 630 -7.05 -20.76 8.78
CA GLY A 630 -6.12 -21.88 8.71
C GLY A 630 -6.75 -23.20 9.15
N ALA A 631 -7.55 -23.23 10.21
CA ALA A 631 -8.27 -24.42 10.67
C ALA A 631 -9.33 -24.89 9.65
N MET A 632 -10.06 -23.96 9.03
CA MET A 632 -11.04 -24.27 7.99
C MET A 632 -10.39 -24.74 6.68
N ILE A 633 -9.31 -24.07 6.25
CA ILE A 633 -8.50 -24.47 5.09
C ILE A 633 -7.92 -25.86 5.32
N ALA A 634 -7.37 -26.12 6.52
CA ALA A 634 -6.82 -27.42 6.91
C ALA A 634 -7.87 -28.54 6.81
N GLU A 635 -9.10 -28.33 7.28
CA GLU A 635 -10.19 -29.31 7.11
C GLU A 635 -10.53 -29.55 5.63
N GLY A 636 -10.54 -28.50 4.81
CA GLY A 636 -10.71 -28.63 3.35
C GLY A 636 -9.59 -29.46 2.71
N LEU A 637 -8.34 -29.19 3.08
CA LEU A 637 -7.15 -29.93 2.63
C LEU A 637 -7.21 -31.40 3.06
N ASN A 638 -7.58 -31.68 4.31
CA ASN A 638 -7.75 -33.03 4.84
C ASN A 638 -8.72 -33.86 3.99
N ARG A 639 -9.88 -33.29 3.65
CA ARG A 639 -10.89 -33.93 2.78
C ARG A 639 -10.40 -34.19 1.35
N LEU A 640 -9.47 -33.38 0.87
CA LEU A 640 -8.92 -33.45 -0.49
C LEU A 640 -7.60 -34.22 -0.56
N GLY A 641 -7.19 -34.90 0.51
CA GLY A 641 -5.99 -35.76 0.52
C GLY A 641 -4.67 -35.03 0.80
N TRP A 642 -4.74 -33.89 1.48
CA TRP A 642 -3.60 -33.01 1.82
C TRP A 642 -3.39 -32.87 3.35
N VAL A 643 -3.55 -33.98 4.08
CA VAL A 643 -3.37 -34.00 5.55
C VAL A 643 -1.93 -33.74 5.98
N ASP A 644 -0.95 -33.99 5.10
CA ASP A 644 0.45 -33.60 5.27
C ASP A 644 0.59 -32.09 5.45
N VAL A 645 -0.10 -31.28 4.63
CA VAL A 645 -0.10 -29.82 4.73
C VAL A 645 -0.77 -29.35 6.03
N SER A 646 -1.90 -29.96 6.42
CA SER A 646 -2.56 -29.68 7.71
C SER A 646 -1.64 -29.97 8.90
N ALA A 647 -0.91 -31.10 8.86
CA ALA A 647 0.02 -31.48 9.91
C ALA A 647 1.22 -30.52 10.00
N ASP A 648 1.75 -30.06 8.88
CA ASP A 648 2.82 -29.07 8.83
C ASP A 648 2.35 -27.72 9.36
N TYR A 649 1.13 -27.29 9.01
CA TYR A 649 0.52 -26.08 9.55
C TYR A 649 0.36 -26.15 11.08
N LEU A 650 -0.17 -27.26 11.61
CA LEU A 650 -0.31 -27.46 13.07
C LEU A 650 1.05 -27.38 13.78
N ARG A 651 2.09 -28.02 13.24
CA ARG A 651 3.45 -27.95 13.78
C ARG A 651 3.99 -26.52 13.78
N TRP A 652 3.73 -25.78 12.72
CA TRP A 652 4.20 -24.41 12.55
C TRP A 652 3.46 -23.42 13.45
N PHE A 653 2.13 -23.57 13.63
CA PHE A 653 1.32 -22.63 14.40
C PHE A 653 1.52 -22.79 15.92
N THR A 654 1.69 -24.02 16.40
CA THR A 654 1.75 -24.36 17.84
C THR A 654 2.76 -23.52 18.66
N PRO A 655 3.98 -23.24 18.19
CA PRO A 655 4.96 -22.43 18.93
C PRO A 655 4.55 -20.97 19.15
N TYR A 656 3.53 -20.46 18.46
CA TYR A 656 3.05 -19.08 18.59
C TYR A 656 1.98 -18.90 19.67
N ILE A 657 1.55 -19.98 20.34
CA ILE A 657 0.62 -19.89 21.47
C ILE A 657 1.32 -19.21 22.63
N PHE A 658 0.68 -18.18 23.19
CA PHE A 658 1.24 -17.36 24.26
C PHE A 658 1.46 -18.19 25.53
N SER A 659 2.35 -17.67 26.39
CA SER A 659 2.78 -18.38 27.59
C SER A 659 1.65 -18.69 28.60
N ASP A 660 0.57 -17.92 28.56
CA ASP A 660 -0.64 -18.09 29.38
C ASP A 660 -1.68 -19.06 28.78
N GLY A 661 -1.41 -19.61 27.60
CA GLY A 661 -2.32 -20.49 26.87
C GLY A 661 -3.25 -19.77 25.89
N LYS A 662 -3.18 -18.44 25.78
CA LYS A 662 -3.92 -17.70 24.76
C LYS A 662 -3.48 -18.11 23.37
N VAL A 663 -4.44 -18.41 22.50
CA VAL A 663 -4.19 -18.66 21.08
C VAL A 663 -4.27 -17.33 20.34
N PRO A 664 -3.23 -16.92 19.59
CA PRO A 664 -3.29 -15.70 18.80
C PRO A 664 -4.35 -15.82 17.69
N CYS A 665 -5.03 -14.72 17.38
CA CYS A 665 -6.01 -14.72 16.29
C CYS A 665 -5.34 -14.89 14.92
N CYS A 666 -4.13 -14.32 14.77
CA CYS A 666 -3.31 -14.51 13.59
C CYS A 666 -1.81 -14.47 13.88
N VAL A 667 -1.03 -15.01 12.95
CA VAL A 667 0.44 -14.98 12.96
C VAL A 667 0.93 -14.43 11.62
N ASP A 668 1.87 -13.48 11.67
CA ASP A 668 2.58 -12.99 10.49
C ASP A 668 4.08 -12.83 10.75
N ALA A 669 4.79 -12.14 9.86
CA ALA A 669 6.24 -11.91 9.97
C ALA A 669 6.65 -11.20 11.28
N ARG A 670 5.72 -10.50 11.94
CA ARG A 670 5.91 -9.80 13.21
C ARG A 670 5.75 -10.72 14.42
N GLY A 671 5.22 -11.93 14.22
CA GLY A 671 4.94 -12.91 15.27
C GLY A 671 3.44 -13.08 15.56
N ALA A 672 3.14 -13.61 16.74
CA ALA A 672 1.78 -13.85 17.23
C ALA A 672 1.07 -12.52 17.51
N ASP A 673 -0.14 -12.34 16.97
CA ASP A 673 -0.97 -11.16 17.23
C ASP A 673 -1.75 -11.33 18.56
N PRO A 674 -1.59 -10.40 19.52
CA PRO A 674 -2.21 -10.50 20.83
C PRO A 674 -3.64 -9.92 20.86
N VAL A 675 -4.24 -9.52 19.75
CA VAL A 675 -5.63 -9.05 19.73
C VAL A 675 -6.58 -10.14 20.28
N PRO A 676 -7.49 -9.81 21.22
CA PRO A 676 -8.44 -10.79 21.73
C PRO A 676 -9.51 -11.19 20.71
N GLU A 677 -9.41 -12.42 20.20
CA GLU A 677 -10.48 -13.14 19.51
C GLU A 677 -10.69 -14.48 20.22
N ASN A 678 -11.87 -14.67 20.81
CA ASN A 678 -12.12 -15.79 21.73
C ASN A 678 -12.42 -17.12 21.02
N ASP A 679 -12.79 -17.10 19.74
CA ASP A 679 -12.98 -18.28 18.87
C ASP A 679 -11.68 -19.07 18.65
N SER A 680 -10.55 -18.36 18.56
CA SER A 680 -9.22 -18.85 18.18
C SER A 680 -8.77 -20.10 18.96
N HIS A 681 -9.11 -20.18 20.24
CA HIS A 681 -8.77 -21.30 21.11
C HIS A 681 -9.45 -22.59 20.67
N GLY A 682 -10.74 -22.51 20.35
CA GLY A 682 -11.53 -23.65 19.89
C GLY A 682 -11.06 -24.14 18.51
N GLU A 683 -10.72 -23.21 17.63
CA GLU A 683 -10.22 -23.46 16.27
C GLU A 683 -8.87 -24.19 16.28
N TYR A 684 -7.94 -23.79 17.15
CA TYR A 684 -6.67 -24.49 17.31
C TYR A 684 -6.84 -25.94 17.82
N ILE A 685 -7.73 -26.15 18.80
CA ILE A 685 -8.01 -27.49 19.32
C ILE A 685 -8.67 -28.37 18.24
N PHE A 686 -9.60 -27.79 17.47
CA PHE A 686 -10.23 -28.44 16.33
C PHE A 686 -9.19 -28.84 15.26
N LEU A 687 -8.25 -27.95 14.90
CA LEU A 687 -7.17 -28.24 13.96
C LEU A 687 -6.34 -29.46 14.42
N ALA A 688 -5.99 -29.53 15.70
CA ALA A 688 -5.25 -30.66 16.26
C ALA A 688 -6.05 -31.97 16.18
N ALA A 689 -7.35 -31.93 16.50
CA ALA A 689 -8.22 -33.10 16.46
C ALA A 689 -8.47 -33.60 15.03
N GLU A 690 -8.82 -32.72 14.10
CA GLU A 690 -9.08 -33.10 12.70
C GLU A 690 -7.82 -33.62 12.01
N THR A 691 -6.68 -32.98 12.20
CA THR A 691 -5.40 -33.49 11.67
C THR A 691 -5.17 -34.93 12.12
N TYR A 692 -5.40 -35.24 13.41
CA TYR A 692 -5.27 -36.59 13.94
C TYR A 692 -6.34 -37.56 13.41
N ARG A 693 -7.60 -37.13 13.24
CA ARG A 693 -8.67 -37.96 12.66
C ARG A 693 -8.30 -38.48 11.28
N TYR A 694 -7.60 -37.68 10.49
CA TYR A 694 -7.22 -38.03 9.13
C TYR A 694 -5.90 -38.82 9.03
N ASN A 695 -4.88 -38.53 9.84
CA ASN A 695 -3.56 -39.20 9.72
C ASN A 695 -3.23 -40.22 10.82
N GLY A 696 -3.92 -40.20 11.96
CA GLY A 696 -3.62 -41.05 13.11
C GLY A 696 -2.25 -40.82 13.78
N ASP A 697 -1.59 -39.69 13.52
CA ASP A 697 -0.25 -39.37 14.04
C ASP A 697 -0.30 -38.98 15.53
N LEU A 698 -0.23 -40.00 16.38
CA LEU A 698 -0.21 -39.84 17.83
C LEU A 698 1.08 -39.15 18.32
N GLY A 699 2.18 -39.21 17.54
CA GLY A 699 3.43 -38.55 17.88
C GLY A 699 3.29 -37.04 17.80
N LEU A 700 2.73 -36.54 16.69
CA LEU A 700 2.38 -35.14 16.51
C LEU A 700 1.38 -34.68 17.58
N LEU A 701 0.29 -35.42 17.78
CA LEU A 701 -0.74 -35.04 18.76
C LEU A 701 -0.16 -34.89 20.18
N ARG A 702 0.72 -35.81 20.60
CA ARG A 702 1.43 -35.71 21.88
C ARG A 702 2.37 -34.51 21.96
N SER A 703 2.99 -34.12 20.84
CA SER A 703 3.92 -32.99 20.82
C SER A 703 3.22 -31.64 21.02
N VAL A 704 1.98 -31.50 20.52
CA VAL A 704 1.19 -30.25 20.64
C VAL A 704 0.24 -30.23 21.85
N TRP A 705 0.12 -31.37 22.54
CA TRP A 705 -0.76 -31.51 23.70
C TRP A 705 -0.55 -30.46 24.81
N PRO A 706 0.67 -30.08 25.19
CA PRO A 706 0.86 -29.05 26.22
C PRO A 706 0.18 -27.72 25.87
N GLN A 707 0.25 -27.29 24.61
CA GLN A 707 -0.40 -26.08 24.13
C GLN A 707 -1.92 -26.24 24.02
N VAL A 708 -2.42 -27.43 23.63
CA VAL A 708 -3.85 -27.74 23.68
C VAL A 708 -4.39 -27.62 25.10
N GLN A 709 -3.66 -28.12 26.10
CA GLN A 709 -4.02 -27.95 27.52
C GLN A 709 -3.98 -26.47 27.96
N GLY A 710 -3.01 -25.70 27.46
CA GLY A 710 -2.94 -24.25 27.66
C GLY A 710 -4.19 -23.55 27.16
N ALA A 711 -4.58 -23.80 25.92
CA ALA A 711 -5.79 -23.23 25.30
C ALA A 711 -7.07 -23.58 26.08
N ILE A 712 -7.21 -24.85 26.52
CA ILE A 712 -8.34 -25.27 27.36
C ILE A 712 -8.36 -24.50 28.69
N THR A 713 -7.20 -24.35 29.33
CA THR A 713 -7.07 -23.63 30.60
C THR A 713 -7.43 -22.15 30.43
N TYR A 714 -6.99 -21.53 29.34
CA TYR A 714 -7.31 -20.15 29.02
C TYR A 714 -8.81 -19.96 28.78
N MET A 715 -9.44 -20.83 27.98
CA MET A 715 -10.90 -20.83 27.78
C MET A 715 -11.68 -20.97 29.09
N ASP A 716 -11.21 -21.82 30.02
CA ASP A 716 -11.82 -21.96 31.34
C ASP A 716 -11.72 -20.67 32.17
N GLN A 717 -10.60 -19.94 32.07
CA GLN A 717 -10.43 -18.63 32.72
C GLN A 717 -11.38 -17.58 32.14
N LEU A 718 -11.47 -17.49 30.81
CA LEU A 718 -12.40 -16.61 30.11
C LEU A 718 -13.85 -16.88 30.53
N ARG A 719 -14.28 -18.15 30.54
CA ARG A 719 -15.63 -18.49 30.99
C ARG A 719 -15.84 -18.23 32.48
N ALA A 720 -14.79 -18.34 33.29
CA ALA A 720 -14.88 -18.02 34.71
C ALA A 720 -15.07 -16.52 34.95
N SER A 721 -14.51 -15.63 34.12
CA SER A 721 -14.73 -14.19 34.23
C SER A 721 -16.20 -13.82 34.05
N GLU A 722 -16.94 -14.56 33.23
CA GLU A 722 -18.38 -14.36 32.98
C GLU A 722 -19.30 -15.05 34.00
N ARG A 723 -18.76 -15.75 35.01
CA ARG A 723 -19.52 -16.36 36.11
C ARG A 723 -19.74 -15.40 37.28
N THR A 724 -20.10 -14.16 36.98
CA THR A 724 -20.29 -13.09 37.96
C THR A 724 -21.65 -13.14 38.64
N ALA A 725 -21.80 -12.38 39.74
CA ALA A 725 -23.12 -12.14 40.36
C ALA A 725 -24.06 -11.36 39.44
N GLU A 726 -23.52 -10.43 38.66
CA GLU A 726 -24.27 -9.64 37.67
C GLU A 726 -24.91 -10.54 36.61
N ASN A 727 -24.14 -11.48 36.04
CA ASN A 727 -24.64 -12.44 35.07
C ASN A 727 -25.55 -13.52 35.70
N ARG A 728 -25.81 -13.52 37.02
CA ARG A 728 -26.83 -14.39 37.64
C ARG A 728 -28.22 -13.76 37.73
N THR A 729 -28.34 -12.48 37.41
CA THR A 729 -29.64 -11.77 37.35
C THR A 729 -30.53 -12.35 36.24
N PRO A 730 -31.87 -12.34 36.37
CA PRO A 730 -32.76 -12.87 35.33
C PRO A 730 -32.52 -12.30 33.94
N GLU A 731 -32.15 -11.02 33.86
CA GLU A 731 -31.94 -10.28 32.62
C GLU A 731 -30.67 -10.72 31.90
N ARG A 732 -29.60 -11.01 32.65
CA ARG A 732 -28.27 -11.36 32.10
C ARG A 732 -27.92 -12.84 32.22
N ARG A 733 -28.80 -13.67 32.77
CA ARG A 733 -28.55 -15.10 33.01
C ARG A 733 -28.09 -15.87 31.78
N HIS A 734 -28.52 -15.44 30.60
CA HIS A 734 -28.13 -16.02 29.33
C HIS A 734 -26.63 -15.86 29.01
N LEU A 735 -25.93 -14.92 29.65
CA LEU A 735 -24.49 -14.65 29.51
C LEU A 735 -23.62 -15.43 30.51
N TYR A 736 -24.24 -16.10 31.49
CA TYR A 736 -23.51 -16.71 32.60
C TYR A 736 -22.58 -17.84 32.13
N GLY A 737 -21.28 -17.57 32.14
CA GLY A 737 -20.25 -18.54 31.74
C GLY A 737 -20.17 -18.82 30.24
N LEU A 738 -20.69 -17.90 29.42
CA LEU A 738 -20.29 -17.77 28.01
C LEU A 738 -18.85 -17.25 27.92
N LEU A 739 -18.27 -17.25 26.72
CA LEU A 739 -17.05 -16.50 26.48
C LEU A 739 -17.33 -14.99 26.55
N PRO A 740 -16.40 -14.17 27.12
CA PRO A 740 -16.60 -12.74 27.29
C PRO A 740 -16.63 -12.01 25.93
N PRO A 741 -17.11 -10.76 25.90
CA PRO A 741 -17.16 -9.97 24.67
C PRO A 741 -15.81 -9.82 23.98
N THR A 742 -15.76 -10.03 22.66
CA THR A 742 -14.58 -9.82 21.83
C THR A 742 -14.92 -9.32 20.43
N ILE A 743 -13.91 -9.19 19.57
CA ILE A 743 -14.02 -8.77 18.17
C ILE A 743 -13.85 -9.93 17.17
N SER A 744 -13.98 -11.18 17.60
CA SER A 744 -13.76 -12.37 16.74
C SER A 744 -14.60 -12.40 15.47
N HIS A 745 -15.79 -11.79 15.50
CA HIS A 745 -16.60 -11.60 14.31
C HIS A 745 -16.36 -10.20 13.75
N GLU A 746 -15.87 -10.10 12.51
CA GLU A 746 -15.40 -8.86 11.87
C GLU A 746 -16.44 -7.71 11.88
N GLY A 747 -17.73 -8.05 11.95
CA GLY A 747 -18.83 -7.10 12.14
C GLY A 747 -18.87 -6.38 13.50
N TYR A 748 -17.96 -6.70 14.43
CA TYR A 748 -17.82 -6.07 15.74
C TYR A 748 -16.47 -5.34 15.92
N SER A 749 -15.75 -5.08 14.83
CA SER A 749 -14.46 -4.36 14.87
C SER A 749 -14.55 -2.98 15.54
N ASP A 750 -15.73 -2.35 15.54
CA ASP A 750 -15.96 -1.06 16.20
C ASP A 750 -16.07 -1.16 17.74
N GLN A 751 -16.48 -2.30 18.29
CA GLN A 751 -16.62 -2.52 19.75
C GLN A 751 -16.79 -4.01 20.10
N PRO A 752 -16.09 -4.54 21.15
CA PRO A 752 -16.27 -5.90 21.63
C PRO A 752 -17.72 -6.25 21.99
N ALA A 753 -18.19 -7.42 21.56
CA ALA A 753 -19.55 -7.89 21.81
C ALA A 753 -19.59 -9.39 22.16
N TYR A 754 -20.63 -9.84 22.87
CA TYR A 754 -20.89 -11.27 23.02
C TYR A 754 -21.26 -11.87 21.66
N SER A 755 -20.56 -12.91 21.25
CA SER A 755 -20.73 -13.55 19.96
C SER A 755 -21.02 -15.04 20.10
N TYR A 756 -22.11 -15.51 19.48
CA TYR A 756 -22.37 -16.95 19.37
C TYR A 756 -21.29 -17.68 18.56
N TRP A 757 -20.51 -16.96 17.76
CA TRP A 757 -19.36 -17.51 17.05
C TRP A 757 -18.28 -18.00 18.02
N ASP A 758 -17.96 -17.20 19.04
CA ASP A 758 -16.99 -17.57 20.09
C ASP A 758 -17.46 -18.83 20.82
N ASP A 759 -18.72 -18.83 21.28
CA ASP A 759 -19.28 -19.95 22.04
C ASP A 759 -19.40 -21.23 21.20
N PHE A 760 -19.67 -21.10 19.89
CA PHE A 760 -19.69 -22.23 18.96
C PHE A 760 -18.32 -22.90 18.88
N TRP A 761 -17.26 -22.13 18.62
CA TRP A 761 -15.90 -22.66 18.56
C TRP A 761 -15.42 -23.13 19.92
N GLY A 762 -15.75 -22.43 21.00
CA GLY A 762 -15.44 -22.87 22.34
C GLY A 762 -16.05 -24.24 22.67
N LEU A 763 -17.33 -24.46 22.32
CA LEU A 763 -17.99 -25.75 22.50
C LEU A 763 -17.37 -26.86 21.64
N LEU A 764 -17.04 -26.56 20.38
CA LEU A 764 -16.38 -27.49 19.48
C LEU A 764 -14.98 -27.87 20.01
N GLY A 765 -14.20 -26.91 20.47
CA GLY A 765 -12.90 -27.10 21.10
C GLY A 765 -12.99 -28.02 22.32
N TYR A 766 -13.94 -27.81 23.23
CA TYR A 766 -14.12 -28.73 24.37
C TYR A 766 -14.49 -30.15 23.96
N LYS A 767 -15.38 -30.30 22.96
CA LYS A 767 -15.74 -31.62 22.43
C LYS A 767 -14.51 -32.34 21.87
N ASP A 768 -13.66 -31.61 21.15
CA ASP A 768 -12.46 -32.17 20.52
C ASP A 768 -11.34 -32.42 21.53
N ALA A 769 -11.21 -31.59 22.56
CA ALA A 769 -10.34 -31.86 23.70
C ALA A 769 -10.69 -33.18 24.39
N VAL A 770 -11.99 -33.50 24.55
CA VAL A 770 -12.45 -34.79 25.11
C VAL A 770 -12.13 -35.96 24.19
N PHE A 771 -12.11 -35.76 22.87
CA PHE A 771 -11.72 -36.80 21.92
C PHE A 771 -10.20 -37.06 21.94
N ILE A 772 -9.40 -36.01 22.11
CA ILE A 772 -7.93 -36.10 22.19
C ILE A 772 -7.48 -36.80 23.48
N ALA A 773 -8.15 -36.52 24.61
CA ALA A 773 -7.87 -37.09 25.92
C ALA A 773 -8.27 -38.56 26.05
#